data_AF-A0A7R9YFF7-F1
#
_entry.id   AF-A0A7R9YFF7-F1
#
_cell.length_a   1.000
_cell.length_b   1.000
_cell.length_c   1.000
_cell.angle_alpha   90.00
_cell.angle_beta   90.00
_cell.angle_gamma   90.00
#
_symmetry.space_group_name_H-M   'P 1'
#
loop_
_entity.id
_entity.type
_entity.pdbx_description
1 polymer ?
#
loop_
_entity_poly.entity_id
_entity_poly.type
_entity_poly.pdbx_seq_one_letter_code
_entity_poly.pdbx_strand_id
1 'polypeptide(L)'
;EQEQEQEQEHEKESEEPPDQYTKKKYSREDEGIRSWPLEALAHPPTGDLHGFYPLRDYGVLVKLTKAPIKLSFPDYLYFSRNHYERSWALKTFRRLKNVICILDWVPDEEALIMDDGTMGDGAPGGVVQRLSQVGSHGPSLTSDQEVRLQKSLDMFDVSNNGLYSQRELREVLKAMDVDFEGGETGGDDLVSYMMETMDTDQDGYLDRSQAHEMIRKHAFYYMQSGRYYVVLSLFEAEAIRGVIHMRQSKPLLDPVLSTRGESFVPRASISLRTPTSFLDGSSGYVPAYLYQQTTAEQCCRFVDSQVEYTEKQMNALLRALQSNECEQRKAFFKDVKSCRRRRRVPLDQTTLGRLFTTPDEYHLLQFRAVVSRIRHLIRSKGLLTMDTFQLFDSKRNGFLTYAELYGGLTWLGLEMTPAQIFDLVRQIDIENDGVITVESFKGAFYDEGLQEDDLSKPSVIDLNAVKIEERKIEGLEDMIARGSDAAEPTMTRKEALDRALAVGNSYKFKMQSQKAFQMVWNSQGTMTRSRVSLWIPDIESGIFRRNRVRVCLGAYASGDFNPPSKSKSGGAHVILEITDLGNLSISNSEKLEAILTAILPPPSRFRQLYSLTGSKKPLYAWQPVAPNGFVALGIMVTTTHDPPPPSSMRCVPAVWATPADPEKNVKIWDDSGTGGRSGAIWRCGSLGLIRILVGTDEPADVVDLPANFRLELTSSMIREVVGEEEPSSPEPIRRAQNRRRSEI
;
A
#
# COMPACT_ATOMS: atom_id res chain seq x y z
N GLU A 1 20.81 -35.12 10.83
CA GLU A 1 20.03 -34.00 11.41
C GLU A 1 19.98 -32.81 10.46
N GLN A 2 21.09 -32.20 10.05
CA GLN A 2 21.05 -31.10 9.05
C GLN A 2 20.44 -31.49 7.70
N GLU A 3 20.70 -32.70 7.19
CA GLU A 3 20.05 -33.19 5.96
C GLU A 3 18.55 -33.49 6.16
N GLN A 4 18.15 -33.90 7.37
CA GLN A 4 16.74 -34.12 7.70
C GLN A 4 15.97 -32.81 7.94
N GLU A 5 16.65 -31.76 8.44
CA GLU A 5 16.10 -30.42 8.52
C GLU A 5 15.96 -29.80 7.13
N GLN A 6 16.95 -29.98 6.23
CA GLN A 6 16.84 -29.55 4.84
C GLN A 6 15.76 -30.30 4.06
N GLU A 7 15.62 -31.62 4.25
CA GLU A 7 14.53 -32.39 3.66
C GLU A 7 13.15 -31.97 4.22
N GLN A 8 13.05 -31.67 5.52
CA GLN A 8 11.79 -31.17 6.10
C GLN A 8 11.46 -29.73 5.71
N GLU A 9 12.45 -28.87 5.48
CA GLU A 9 12.24 -27.53 4.90
C GLU A 9 11.82 -27.64 3.43
N HIS A 10 12.43 -28.54 2.66
CA HIS A 10 12.08 -28.77 1.25
C HIS A 10 10.69 -29.43 1.10
N GLU A 11 10.31 -30.34 2.00
CA GLU A 11 8.97 -30.93 2.08
C GLU A 11 7.92 -29.90 2.55
N LYS A 12 8.25 -29.02 3.51
CA LYS A 12 7.34 -27.94 3.95
C LYS A 12 7.11 -26.86 2.88
N GLU A 13 8.09 -26.56 2.04
CA GLU A 13 7.88 -25.71 0.85
C GLU A 13 6.99 -26.39 -0.20
N SER A 14 6.95 -27.72 -0.24
CA SER A 14 6.19 -28.49 -1.24
C SER A 14 4.71 -28.72 -0.89
N GLU A 15 4.31 -28.53 0.38
CA GLU A 15 2.94 -28.76 0.86
C GLU A 15 2.11 -27.46 1.11
N GLU A 16 2.35 -26.38 0.35
CA GLU A 16 1.30 -25.36 0.23
C GLU A 16 0.11 -25.95 -0.55
N PRO A 17 -1.12 -25.98 0.02
CA PRO A 17 -2.28 -26.48 -0.71
C PRO A 17 -2.43 -25.65 -2.00
N PRO A 18 -2.69 -26.28 -3.16
CA PRO A 18 -2.76 -25.55 -4.41
C PRO A 18 -3.83 -24.45 -4.28
N ASP A 19 -3.40 -23.21 -4.47
CA ASP A 19 -4.25 -22.02 -4.50
C ASP A 19 -5.56 -22.38 -5.23
N GLN A 20 -6.70 -22.35 -4.54
CA GLN A 20 -8.00 -22.65 -5.14
C GLN A 20 -8.33 -21.55 -6.16
N TYR A 21 -7.85 -21.69 -7.40
CA TYR A 21 -8.11 -20.74 -8.45
C TYR A 21 -9.58 -20.78 -8.84
N THR A 22 -10.22 -19.61 -8.91
CA THR A 22 -11.55 -19.49 -9.51
C THR A 22 -11.50 -20.03 -10.94
N LYS A 23 -12.29 -21.07 -11.25
CA LYS A 23 -12.40 -21.63 -12.60
C LYS A 23 -12.95 -20.54 -13.54
N LYS A 24 -12.10 -20.03 -14.44
CA LYS A 24 -12.49 -19.11 -15.52
C LYS A 24 -12.32 -19.84 -16.86
N LYS A 25 -13.18 -19.57 -17.85
CA LYS A 25 -13.11 -20.21 -19.17
C LYS A 25 -11.79 -19.85 -19.87
N TYR A 26 -11.14 -20.84 -20.47
CA TYR A 26 -9.83 -20.76 -21.12
C TYR A 26 -9.89 -20.52 -22.65
N SER A 27 -10.91 -21.05 -23.33
CA SER A 27 -10.99 -21.14 -24.81
C SER A 27 -12.12 -20.27 -25.39
N ARG A 28 -12.01 -19.86 -26.67
CA ARG A 28 -12.97 -19.02 -27.41
C ARG A 28 -13.51 -19.71 -28.66
N GLU A 29 -14.66 -19.22 -29.14
CA GLU A 29 -15.17 -19.38 -30.51
C GLU A 29 -14.68 -18.24 -31.45
N ASP A 30 -14.27 -17.08 -30.90
CA ASP A 30 -13.80 -15.88 -31.62
C ASP A 30 -12.32 -15.49 -31.33
N GLU A 31 -11.40 -16.44 -31.10
CA GLU A 31 -9.94 -16.19 -30.90
C GLU A 31 -9.14 -16.13 -32.21
N GLY A 32 -9.77 -15.79 -33.33
CA GLY A 32 -9.06 -15.68 -34.60
C GLY A 32 -7.95 -14.63 -34.56
N ILE A 33 -6.79 -14.97 -35.13
CA ILE A 33 -5.71 -14.01 -35.36
C ILE A 33 -6.19 -12.99 -36.40
N ARG A 34 -6.05 -11.70 -36.08
CA ARG A 34 -6.30 -10.60 -37.02
C ARG A 34 -4.97 -10.17 -37.59
N SER A 35 -4.76 -10.49 -38.86
CA SER A 35 -3.61 -10.01 -39.62
C SER A 35 -3.73 -8.50 -39.88
N TRP A 36 -2.60 -7.82 -39.89
CA TRP A 36 -2.46 -6.41 -40.27
C TRP A 36 -1.23 -6.25 -41.18
N PRO A 37 -1.23 -5.29 -42.13
CA PRO A 37 -0.14 -5.13 -43.09
C PRO A 37 1.11 -4.54 -42.44
N LEU A 38 2.29 -5.06 -42.78
CA LEU A 38 3.57 -4.63 -42.19
C LEU A 38 3.83 -3.13 -42.48
N GLU A 39 3.40 -2.66 -43.64
CA GLU A 39 3.51 -1.28 -44.11
C GLU A 39 2.77 -0.29 -43.19
N ALA A 40 1.80 -0.77 -42.39
CA ALA A 40 1.15 0.06 -41.39
C ALA A 40 2.16 0.63 -40.40
N LEU A 41 3.28 -0.05 -40.12
CA LEU A 41 4.32 0.45 -39.23
C LEU A 41 4.96 1.77 -39.69
N ALA A 42 4.75 2.22 -40.94
CA ALA A 42 5.16 3.55 -41.40
C ALA A 42 4.25 4.70 -40.88
N HIS A 43 3.16 4.39 -40.19
CA HIS A 43 2.18 5.38 -39.74
C HIS A 43 1.90 5.25 -38.25
N PRO A 44 1.75 6.36 -37.50
CA PRO A 44 1.41 6.30 -36.08
C PRO A 44 0.11 5.50 -35.85
N PRO A 45 -0.10 4.96 -34.63
CA PRO A 45 -1.27 4.15 -34.31
C PRO A 45 -2.57 4.96 -34.48
N THR A 46 -3.16 4.86 -35.66
CA THR A 46 -4.33 5.63 -36.09
C THR A 46 -5.43 4.67 -36.52
N GLY A 47 -6.59 4.77 -35.86
CA GLY A 47 -7.75 3.94 -36.18
C GLY A 47 -7.53 2.43 -35.97
N ASP A 48 -7.97 1.64 -36.96
CA ASP A 48 -7.96 0.16 -36.91
C ASP A 48 -6.84 -0.47 -37.77
N LEU A 49 -5.94 0.33 -38.36
CA LEU A 49 -4.90 -0.10 -39.32
C LEU A 49 -4.01 -1.24 -38.82
N HIS A 50 -3.46 -1.10 -37.62
CA HIS A 50 -2.55 -2.07 -37.00
C HIS A 50 -3.28 -3.09 -36.10
N GLY A 51 -4.57 -2.88 -35.85
CA GLY A 51 -5.30 -3.64 -34.83
C GLY A 51 -4.84 -3.35 -33.39
N PHE A 52 -4.19 -2.21 -33.15
CA PHE A 52 -3.77 -1.76 -31.82
C PHE A 52 -4.80 -0.81 -31.21
N TYR A 53 -4.84 -0.70 -29.88
CA TYR A 53 -5.64 0.30 -29.19
C TYR A 53 -4.91 0.84 -27.95
N PRO A 54 -5.19 2.09 -27.54
CA PRO A 54 -4.50 2.70 -26.41
C PRO A 54 -4.66 1.89 -25.13
N LEU A 55 -3.60 1.81 -24.33
CA LEU A 55 -3.62 1.09 -23.05
C LEU A 55 -4.65 1.67 -22.07
N ARG A 56 -4.93 2.97 -22.14
CA ARG A 56 -5.99 3.63 -21.36
C ARG A 56 -7.40 3.07 -21.59
N ASP A 57 -7.62 2.37 -22.71
CA ASP A 57 -8.87 1.69 -23.00
C ASP A 57 -8.94 0.25 -22.48
N TYR A 58 -7.85 -0.28 -21.94
CA TYR A 58 -7.80 -1.60 -21.34
C TYR A 58 -8.54 -1.63 -20.00
N GLY A 59 -9.37 -2.66 -19.84
CA GLY A 59 -10.08 -2.94 -18.60
C GLY A 59 -10.62 -4.36 -18.63
N VAL A 60 -10.80 -4.95 -17.44
CA VAL A 60 -11.32 -6.33 -17.33
C VAL A 60 -12.67 -6.35 -16.65
N LEU A 61 -13.56 -7.18 -17.19
CA LEU A 61 -14.84 -7.44 -16.55
C LEU A 61 -14.66 -8.50 -15.46
N VAL A 62 -14.87 -8.11 -14.21
CA VAL A 62 -14.83 -9.02 -13.05
C VAL A 62 -16.22 -9.28 -12.47
N LYS A 63 -17.18 -8.36 -12.69
CA LYS A 63 -18.60 -8.54 -12.36
C LYS A 63 -19.48 -7.97 -13.47
N LEU A 64 -20.56 -8.67 -13.87
CA LEU A 64 -21.50 -8.20 -14.92
C LEU A 64 -22.21 -6.89 -14.52
N THR A 65 -22.32 -6.63 -13.21
CA THR A 65 -22.96 -5.44 -12.65
C THR A 65 -22.03 -4.25 -12.49
N LYS A 66 -20.72 -4.40 -12.75
CA LYS A 66 -19.72 -3.34 -12.58
C LYS A 66 -18.99 -3.12 -13.89
N ALA A 67 -18.97 -1.87 -14.36
CA ALA A 67 -18.18 -1.51 -15.52
C ALA A 67 -16.68 -1.82 -15.29
N PRO A 68 -15.95 -2.23 -16.33
CA PRO A 68 -14.50 -2.40 -16.25
C PRO A 68 -13.84 -1.11 -15.78
N ILE A 69 -12.97 -1.22 -14.78
CA ILE A 69 -12.13 -0.10 -14.36
C ILE A 69 -11.07 0.10 -15.44
N LYS A 70 -10.90 1.35 -15.86
CA LYS A 70 -9.83 1.80 -16.75
C LYS A 70 -8.95 2.78 -15.98
N LEU A 71 -7.69 2.89 -16.38
CA LEU A 71 -6.76 3.90 -15.87
C LEU A 71 -6.23 4.74 -17.02
N SER A 72 -5.88 5.98 -16.74
CA SER A 72 -5.02 6.80 -17.58
C SER A 72 -3.60 6.23 -17.55
N PHE A 73 -3.04 5.99 -18.73
CA PHE A 73 -1.66 5.56 -18.95
C PHE A 73 -1.01 6.53 -19.96
N PRO A 74 0.33 6.59 -20.06
CA PRO A 74 1.00 7.35 -21.09
C PRO A 74 0.48 7.05 -22.51
N ASP A 75 0.31 8.10 -23.30
CA ASP A 75 -0.37 8.06 -24.61
C ASP A 75 0.36 7.22 -25.68
N TYR A 76 1.63 6.92 -25.44
CA TYR A 76 2.45 6.06 -26.27
C TYR A 76 2.33 4.56 -25.94
N LEU A 77 1.50 4.15 -24.98
CA LEU A 77 1.29 2.75 -24.60
C LEU A 77 0.03 2.15 -25.25
N TYR A 78 0.18 0.96 -25.84
CA TYR A 78 -0.87 0.28 -26.62
C TYR A 78 -0.95 -1.22 -26.31
N PHE A 79 -2.10 -1.80 -26.62
CA PHE A 79 -2.33 -3.24 -26.65
C PHE A 79 -2.69 -3.69 -28.07
N SER A 80 -2.19 -4.85 -28.48
CA SER A 80 -2.73 -5.55 -29.65
C SER A 80 -4.07 -6.21 -29.33
N ARG A 81 -5.03 -6.10 -30.25
CA ARG A 81 -6.31 -6.86 -30.20
C ARG A 81 -6.09 -8.37 -30.23
N ASN A 82 -4.97 -8.84 -30.78
CA ASN A 82 -4.61 -10.26 -30.78
C ASN A 82 -4.14 -10.73 -29.38
N HIS A 83 -3.60 -9.84 -28.55
CA HIS A 83 -3.33 -10.13 -27.14
C HIS A 83 -4.61 -10.06 -26.31
N TYR A 84 -5.29 -8.91 -26.36
CA TYR A 84 -6.57 -8.69 -25.67
C TYR A 84 -7.54 -7.84 -26.50
N GLU A 85 -8.69 -8.38 -26.88
CA GLU A 85 -9.71 -7.65 -27.63
C GLU A 85 -10.60 -6.83 -26.68
N ARG A 86 -10.71 -5.53 -26.93
CA ARG A 86 -11.46 -4.57 -26.09
C ARG A 86 -12.92 -4.98 -25.86
N SER A 87 -13.56 -5.62 -26.85
CA SER A 87 -14.96 -6.04 -26.74
C SER A 87 -15.21 -7.10 -25.67
N TRP A 88 -14.17 -7.82 -25.23
CA TRP A 88 -14.32 -8.82 -24.18
C TRP A 88 -14.58 -8.23 -22.80
N ALA A 89 -14.15 -6.98 -22.58
CA ALA A 89 -14.41 -6.24 -21.36
C ALA A 89 -15.93 -6.01 -21.13
N LEU A 90 -16.79 -6.29 -22.10
CA LEU A 90 -18.24 -6.14 -21.99
C LEU A 90 -19.01 -7.46 -21.95
N LYS A 91 -18.33 -8.60 -22.16
CA LYS A 91 -19.02 -9.87 -22.47
C LYS A 91 -18.87 -10.96 -21.40
N THR A 92 -17.68 -11.23 -20.86
CA THR A 92 -17.50 -12.38 -19.95
C THR A 92 -16.34 -12.22 -18.94
N PHE A 93 -16.37 -13.01 -17.86
CA PHE A 93 -15.24 -13.21 -16.95
C PHE A 93 -14.17 -14.09 -17.61
N ARG A 94 -12.94 -13.58 -17.79
CA ARG A 94 -11.90 -14.26 -18.57
C ARG A 94 -10.59 -14.45 -17.83
N ARG A 95 -9.84 -15.48 -18.23
CA ARG A 95 -8.42 -15.63 -17.90
C ARG A 95 -7.58 -14.76 -18.83
N LEU A 96 -6.60 -14.05 -18.30
CA LEU A 96 -5.67 -13.22 -19.08
C LEU A 96 -4.41 -13.99 -19.47
N LYS A 97 -3.88 -13.69 -20.66
CA LYS A 97 -2.53 -14.09 -21.10
C LYS A 97 -1.47 -13.22 -20.43
N ASN A 98 -0.31 -13.77 -20.12
CA ASN A 98 0.82 -13.00 -19.61
C ASN A 98 1.29 -11.96 -20.63
N VAL A 99 1.81 -10.84 -20.14
CA VAL A 99 2.52 -9.87 -20.97
C VAL A 99 3.96 -10.37 -21.10
N ILE A 100 4.34 -10.80 -22.30
CA ILE A 100 5.64 -11.45 -22.55
C ILE A 100 6.49 -10.62 -23.51
N CYS A 101 5.91 -10.23 -24.65
CA CYS A 101 6.61 -9.47 -25.68
C CYS A 101 6.00 -8.08 -25.83
N ILE A 102 6.88 -7.09 -25.88
CA ILE A 102 6.57 -5.69 -26.12
C ILE A 102 7.27 -5.28 -27.42
N LEU A 103 6.53 -4.65 -28.32
CA LEU A 103 7.06 -3.98 -29.50
C LEU A 103 7.40 -2.54 -29.11
N ASP A 104 8.67 -2.16 -29.19
CA ASP A 104 9.10 -0.77 -29.24
C ASP A 104 9.11 -0.34 -30.70
N TRP A 105 8.40 0.73 -31.05
CA TRP A 105 8.10 1.08 -32.43
C TRP A 105 8.19 2.58 -32.68
N VAL A 106 8.92 2.93 -33.73
CA VAL A 106 9.07 4.28 -34.27
C VAL A 106 8.58 4.26 -35.72
N PRO A 107 7.50 4.97 -36.07
CA PRO A 107 7.00 4.99 -37.44
C PRO A 107 7.90 5.71 -38.43
N ASP A 108 8.62 6.72 -37.95
CA ASP A 108 9.54 7.54 -38.73
C ASP A 108 10.72 7.99 -37.87
N GLU A 109 11.91 7.48 -38.17
CA GLU A 109 13.16 7.85 -37.50
C GLU A 109 13.53 9.33 -37.70
N GLU A 110 13.11 9.99 -38.80
CA GLU A 110 13.41 11.41 -38.99
C GLU A 110 12.61 12.31 -38.05
N ALA A 111 11.40 11.89 -37.67
CA ALA A 111 10.63 12.56 -36.62
C ALA A 111 11.34 12.49 -35.25
N LEU A 112 12.34 11.62 -35.13
CA LEU A 112 13.24 11.53 -34.00
C LEU A 112 14.59 12.23 -34.26
N ILE A 113 14.80 13.31 -35.03
CA ILE A 113 16.09 14.10 -35.08
C ILE A 113 15.97 15.56 -34.55
N MET A 114 16.77 16.01 -33.55
CA MET A 114 16.86 17.45 -33.17
C MET A 114 17.69 18.26 -34.18
N ASP A 115 17.24 19.48 -34.43
CA ASP A 115 17.97 20.56 -35.14
C ASP A 115 18.52 21.57 -34.11
N ASP A 116 19.45 21.14 -33.26
CA ASP A 116 20.27 22.03 -32.42
C ASP A 116 21.73 21.58 -32.52
N GLY A 117 22.50 22.28 -33.35
CA GLY A 117 23.84 21.93 -33.82
C GLY A 117 24.97 21.84 -32.76
N THR A 118 24.69 21.39 -31.55
CA THR A 118 25.70 21.13 -30.51
C THR A 118 25.42 19.83 -29.76
N MET A 119 25.96 18.71 -30.26
CA MET A 119 26.65 17.68 -29.45
C MET A 119 27.45 16.77 -30.40
N GLY A 120 28.72 16.53 -30.08
CA GLY A 120 29.73 15.93 -30.95
C GLY A 120 29.56 14.43 -31.23
N ASP A 121 30.35 13.98 -32.21
CA ASP A 121 30.46 12.62 -32.73
C ASP A 121 30.42 11.53 -31.64
N GLY A 122 29.31 10.79 -31.54
CA GLY A 122 29.25 9.56 -30.73
C GLY A 122 27.89 9.20 -30.12
N ALA A 123 27.01 10.17 -29.86
CA ALA A 123 25.75 9.93 -29.15
C ALA A 123 24.64 9.35 -30.08
N PRO A 124 23.70 8.52 -29.56
CA PRO A 124 22.52 8.09 -30.31
C PRO A 124 21.68 9.32 -30.68
N GLY A 125 21.79 9.73 -31.95
CA GLY A 125 21.09 10.88 -32.49
C GLY A 125 19.59 10.74 -32.31
N GLY A 126 18.97 11.75 -31.71
CA GLY A 126 17.57 11.99 -31.98
C GLY A 126 16.90 13.22 -31.34
N VAL A 127 15.64 13.54 -31.72
CA VAL A 127 14.78 14.55 -31.11
C VAL A 127 14.63 14.17 -29.65
N VAL A 128 15.41 14.82 -28.80
CA VAL A 128 15.06 14.96 -27.40
C VAL A 128 13.96 15.98 -27.33
N GLN A 129 12.71 15.55 -27.16
CA GLN A 129 11.73 16.48 -26.65
C GLN A 129 11.78 16.33 -25.13
N ARG A 130 12.27 17.38 -24.44
CA ARG A 130 12.05 17.45 -22.99
C ARG A 130 10.54 17.36 -22.77
N LEU A 131 10.09 16.68 -21.71
CA LEU A 131 8.65 16.55 -21.40
C LEU A 131 7.90 17.90 -21.47
N SER A 132 8.61 18.98 -21.13
CA SER A 132 8.22 20.38 -21.24
C SER A 132 7.75 20.85 -22.63
N GLN A 133 8.18 20.18 -23.70
CA GLN A 133 7.95 20.56 -25.09
C GLN A 133 6.89 19.69 -25.77
N VAL A 134 6.48 18.55 -25.19
CA VAL A 134 5.46 17.62 -25.74
C VAL A 134 4.01 18.14 -25.55
N GLY A 135 3.85 19.29 -24.89
CA GLY A 135 2.61 20.06 -24.82
C GLY A 135 2.94 21.43 -24.23
N SER A 136 2.38 22.52 -24.76
CA SER A 136 2.72 23.90 -24.35
C SER A 136 2.44 24.22 -22.88
N HIS A 137 1.81 23.31 -22.14
CA HIS A 137 1.62 23.39 -20.70
C HIS A 137 1.83 22.00 -20.11
N GLY A 138 2.89 21.79 -19.32
CA GLY A 138 2.94 20.65 -18.39
C GLY A 138 1.65 20.63 -17.54
N PRO A 139 1.24 19.47 -17.00
CA PRO A 139 -0.02 19.35 -16.28
C PRO A 139 -0.15 20.47 -15.23
N SER A 140 -1.32 21.11 -15.18
CA SER A 140 -1.60 22.11 -14.15
C SER A 140 -1.57 21.42 -12.79
N LEU A 141 -0.70 21.90 -11.91
CA LEU A 141 -0.63 21.39 -10.54
C LEU A 141 -1.91 21.76 -9.80
N THR A 142 -2.38 20.84 -8.96
CA THR A 142 -3.42 21.19 -7.98
C THR A 142 -2.85 22.14 -6.93
N SER A 143 -3.72 22.87 -6.21
CA SER A 143 -3.26 23.76 -5.14
C SER A 143 -2.41 23.02 -4.10
N ASP A 144 -2.74 21.78 -3.79
CA ASP A 144 -1.99 20.98 -2.81
C ASP A 144 -0.63 20.52 -3.35
N GLN A 145 -0.55 20.21 -4.65
CA GLN A 145 0.71 19.86 -5.32
C GLN A 145 1.64 21.06 -5.39
N GLU A 146 1.12 22.24 -5.73
CA GLU A 146 1.86 23.49 -5.76
C GLU A 146 2.46 23.81 -4.37
N VAL A 147 1.64 23.72 -3.31
CA VAL A 147 2.10 23.95 -1.93
C VAL A 147 3.15 22.92 -1.52
N ARG A 148 3.00 21.64 -1.91
CA ARG A 148 4.00 20.60 -1.63
C ARG A 148 5.32 20.86 -2.37
N LEU A 149 5.26 21.22 -3.64
CA LEU A 149 6.44 21.53 -4.44
C LEU A 149 7.20 22.73 -3.86
N GLN A 150 6.50 23.83 -3.54
CA GLN A 150 7.11 25.00 -2.93
C GLN A 150 7.80 24.66 -1.60
N LYS A 151 7.09 23.96 -0.70
CA LYS A 151 7.67 23.53 0.58
C LYS A 151 8.86 22.60 0.41
N SER A 152 8.88 21.78 -0.64
CA SER A 152 10.00 20.89 -0.93
C SER A 152 11.21 21.68 -1.39
N LEU A 153 11.02 22.64 -2.30
CA LEU A 153 12.06 23.55 -2.77
C LEU A 153 12.64 24.39 -1.63
N ASP A 154 11.82 24.85 -0.68
CA ASP A 154 12.29 25.58 0.51
C ASP A 154 13.21 24.70 1.40
N MET A 155 13.03 23.38 1.41
CA MET A 155 13.90 22.46 2.18
C MET A 155 15.27 22.24 1.51
N PHE A 156 15.36 22.40 0.19
CA PHE A 156 16.63 22.31 -0.55
C PHE A 156 17.41 23.63 -0.57
N ASP A 157 16.75 24.77 -0.39
CA ASP A 157 17.38 26.09 -0.24
C ASP A 157 18.08 26.15 1.13
N VAL A 158 19.30 25.65 1.19
CA VAL A 158 20.04 25.53 2.45
C VAL A 158 20.38 26.91 3.01
N SER A 159 20.72 27.82 2.11
CA SER A 159 21.16 29.17 2.42
C SER A 159 20.00 30.14 2.74
N ASN A 160 18.75 29.74 2.45
CA ASN A 160 17.53 30.51 2.64
C ASN A 160 17.58 31.87 1.94
N ASN A 161 18.20 31.91 0.75
CA ASN A 161 18.34 33.12 -0.06
C ASN A 161 17.38 33.12 -1.27
N GLY A 162 16.62 32.05 -1.49
CA GLY A 162 15.73 31.88 -2.63
C GLY A 162 16.43 31.56 -3.95
N LEU A 163 17.73 31.25 -3.91
CA LEU A 163 18.57 30.92 -5.05
C LEU A 163 19.17 29.52 -4.86
N TYR A 164 19.09 28.69 -5.91
CA TYR A 164 19.56 27.31 -5.90
C TYR A 164 20.89 27.23 -6.63
N SER A 165 21.93 26.83 -5.89
CA SER A 165 23.23 26.49 -6.46
C SER A 165 23.20 25.17 -7.23
N GLN A 166 24.22 24.92 -8.05
CA GLN A 166 24.41 23.63 -8.74
C GLN A 166 24.38 22.42 -7.79
N ARG A 167 24.90 22.58 -6.56
CA ARG A 167 24.89 21.53 -5.53
C ARG A 167 23.47 21.26 -5.02
N GLU A 168 22.70 22.31 -4.74
CA GLU A 168 21.32 22.17 -4.27
C GLU A 168 20.42 21.61 -5.37
N LEU A 169 20.62 22.04 -6.62
CA LEU A 169 19.92 21.50 -7.79
C LEU A 169 20.18 20.00 -7.97
N ARG A 170 21.43 19.55 -7.77
CA ARG A 170 21.75 18.13 -7.81
C ARG A 170 20.96 17.34 -6.77
N GLU A 171 20.84 17.85 -5.55
CA GLU A 171 20.09 17.18 -4.48
C GLU A 171 18.59 17.13 -4.78
N VAL A 172 18.02 18.18 -5.38
CA VAL A 172 16.64 18.18 -5.89
C VAL A 172 16.44 17.07 -6.93
N LEU A 173 17.32 17.00 -7.93
CA LEU A 173 17.24 16.02 -9.01
C LEU A 173 17.46 14.58 -8.50
N LYS A 174 18.37 14.36 -7.54
CA LYS A 174 18.52 13.07 -6.84
C LYS A 174 17.24 12.69 -6.11
N ALA A 175 16.61 13.64 -5.42
CA ALA A 175 15.33 13.41 -4.75
C ALA A 175 14.18 13.12 -5.73
N MET A 176 14.34 13.46 -7.01
CA MET A 176 13.44 13.08 -8.09
C MET A 176 13.88 11.83 -8.85
N ASP A 177 14.82 11.03 -8.35
CA ASP A 177 15.39 9.84 -9.02
C ASP A 177 15.92 10.11 -10.43
N VAL A 178 16.44 11.30 -10.69
CA VAL A 178 17.17 11.55 -11.93
C VAL A 178 18.46 10.74 -11.86
N ASP A 179 18.65 9.87 -12.85
CA ASP A 179 19.81 8.99 -12.86
C ASP A 179 21.06 9.77 -13.26
N PHE A 180 22.05 9.75 -12.38
CA PHE A 180 23.35 10.37 -12.61
C PHE A 180 24.43 9.34 -12.96
N GLU A 181 24.10 8.05 -12.86
CA GLU A 181 25.01 6.94 -13.13
C GLU A 181 24.62 6.26 -14.45
N GLY A 182 25.51 6.32 -15.46
CA GLY A 182 25.40 5.51 -16.67
C GLY A 182 25.05 6.22 -17.99
N GLY A 183 25.11 7.56 -18.06
CA GLY A 183 25.16 8.30 -19.33
C GLY A 183 26.61 8.53 -19.79
N GLU A 184 26.84 8.62 -21.10
CA GLU A 184 28.15 9.03 -21.66
C GLU A 184 28.51 10.48 -21.28
N THR A 185 27.50 11.30 -20.96
CA THR A 185 27.63 12.58 -20.27
C THR A 185 27.43 12.35 -18.77
N GLY A 186 28.42 12.74 -17.97
CA GLY A 186 28.41 12.53 -16.54
C GLY A 186 27.22 13.25 -15.89
N GLY A 187 26.81 12.81 -14.70
CA GLY A 187 25.74 13.47 -13.96
C GLY A 187 25.95 14.97 -13.74
N ASP A 188 27.20 15.44 -13.79
CA ASP A 188 27.60 16.84 -13.66
C ASP A 188 27.27 17.66 -14.91
N ASP A 189 27.31 17.04 -16.09
CA ASP A 189 26.99 17.66 -17.37
C ASP A 189 25.50 17.99 -17.45
N LEU A 190 24.64 17.08 -16.94
CA LEU A 190 23.20 17.31 -16.91
C LEU A 190 22.84 18.50 -16.01
N VAL A 191 23.42 18.57 -14.80
CA VAL A 191 23.14 19.69 -13.89
C VAL A 191 23.64 20.99 -14.49
N SER A 192 24.85 21.01 -15.06
CA SER A 192 25.41 22.20 -15.73
C SER A 192 24.51 22.68 -16.88
N TYR A 193 24.09 21.77 -17.74
CA TYR A 193 23.17 22.07 -18.83
C TYR A 193 21.78 22.54 -18.36
N MET A 194 21.25 21.98 -17.26
CA MET A 194 20.00 22.48 -16.66
C MET A 194 20.17 23.91 -16.14
N MET A 195 21.30 24.22 -15.49
CA MET A 195 21.61 25.59 -15.06
C MET A 195 21.67 26.51 -16.28
N GLU A 196 22.48 26.20 -17.29
CA GLU A 196 22.63 27.02 -18.51
C GLU A 196 21.32 27.26 -19.27
N THR A 197 20.39 26.30 -19.23
CA THR A 197 19.11 26.41 -19.97
C THR A 197 17.98 27.05 -19.19
N MET A 198 18.03 27.06 -17.86
CA MET A 198 16.97 27.58 -17.01
C MET A 198 17.33 28.91 -16.33
N ASP A 199 18.63 29.16 -16.12
CA ASP A 199 19.17 30.42 -15.60
C ASP A 199 19.10 31.49 -16.69
N THR A 200 17.97 32.18 -16.74
CA THR A 200 17.67 33.19 -17.78
C THR A 200 18.51 34.45 -17.64
N ASP A 201 18.94 34.76 -16.42
CA ASP A 201 19.70 35.95 -16.05
C ASP A 201 21.21 35.71 -15.98
N GLN A 202 21.64 34.45 -16.15
CA GLN A 202 23.03 34.00 -16.21
C GLN A 202 23.83 34.37 -14.96
N ASP A 203 23.18 34.32 -13.80
CA ASP A 203 23.80 34.66 -12.52
C ASP A 203 24.51 33.45 -11.87
N GLY A 204 24.38 32.26 -12.46
CA GLY A 204 24.94 31.00 -11.99
C GLY A 204 24.08 30.28 -10.96
N TYR A 205 22.86 30.76 -10.71
CA TYR A 205 21.88 30.21 -9.78
C TYR A 205 20.53 30.02 -10.48
N LEU A 206 19.65 29.21 -9.88
CA LEU A 206 18.24 29.22 -10.26
C LEU A 206 17.43 29.91 -9.17
N ASP A 207 16.56 30.83 -9.53
CA ASP A 207 15.56 31.34 -8.60
C ASP A 207 14.44 30.30 -8.35
N ARG A 208 13.57 30.61 -7.38
CA ARG A 208 12.41 29.74 -7.05
C ARG A 208 11.49 29.48 -8.23
N SER A 209 11.24 30.47 -9.08
CA SER A 209 10.35 30.32 -10.24
C SER A 209 10.99 29.41 -11.29
N GLN A 210 12.27 29.60 -11.59
CA GLN A 210 13.03 28.78 -12.54
C GLN A 210 13.11 27.32 -12.07
N ALA A 211 13.46 27.08 -10.80
CA ALA A 211 13.52 25.74 -10.22
C ALA A 211 12.13 25.06 -10.20
N HIS A 212 11.09 25.82 -9.85
CA HIS A 212 9.70 25.36 -9.86
C HIS A 212 9.25 24.95 -11.27
N GLU A 213 9.52 25.79 -12.27
CA GLU A 213 9.18 25.52 -13.67
C GLU A 213 9.93 24.31 -14.22
N MET A 214 11.22 24.16 -13.89
CA MET A 214 12.03 23.01 -14.27
C MET A 214 11.43 21.70 -13.78
N ILE A 215 11.03 21.63 -12.50
CA ILE A 215 10.42 20.44 -11.89
C ILE A 215 9.04 20.18 -12.48
N ARG A 216 8.17 21.19 -12.50
CA ARG A 216 6.80 21.07 -13.02
C ARG A 216 6.79 20.56 -14.46
N LYS A 217 7.70 21.08 -15.29
CA LYS A 217 7.80 20.70 -16.69
C LYS A 217 8.63 19.43 -16.92
N HIS A 218 9.17 18.81 -15.88
CA HIS A 218 10.02 17.63 -15.99
C HIS A 218 11.16 17.83 -17.00
N ALA A 219 11.81 18.99 -16.94
CA ALA A 219 12.73 19.43 -17.98
C ALA A 219 14.03 18.61 -18.08
N PHE A 220 14.24 17.69 -17.15
CA PHE A 220 15.38 16.75 -17.09
C PHE A 220 15.01 15.34 -17.57
N TYR A 221 13.74 15.06 -17.88
CA TYR A 221 13.35 13.79 -18.50
C TYR A 221 13.25 13.94 -20.02
N TYR A 222 13.98 13.07 -20.69
CA TYR A 222 14.09 12.99 -22.13
C TYR A 222 13.02 12.01 -22.65
N MET A 223 12.15 12.47 -23.56
CA MET A 223 11.17 11.63 -24.24
C MET A 223 11.29 11.78 -25.75
N GLN A 224 11.17 10.66 -26.46
CA GLN A 224 11.10 10.63 -27.91
C GLN A 224 9.62 10.65 -28.32
N SER A 225 9.16 11.82 -28.77
CA SER A 225 7.83 11.99 -29.35
C SER A 225 7.74 11.16 -30.63
N GLY A 226 6.63 10.45 -30.85
CA GLY A 226 6.47 9.55 -31.98
C GLY A 226 7.02 8.13 -31.79
N ARG A 227 7.56 7.79 -30.61
CA ARG A 227 7.84 6.39 -30.22
C ARG A 227 6.64 5.79 -29.48
N TYR A 228 6.33 4.52 -29.75
CA TYR A 228 5.19 3.78 -29.20
C TYR A 228 5.61 2.41 -28.66
N TYR A 229 4.90 1.92 -27.64
CA TYR A 229 5.08 0.59 -27.08
C TYR A 229 3.79 -0.22 -27.16
N VAL A 230 3.85 -1.44 -27.70
CA VAL A 230 2.68 -2.29 -27.90
C VAL A 230 2.86 -3.65 -27.22
N VAL A 231 1.93 -4.05 -26.37
CA VAL A 231 1.86 -5.43 -25.87
C VAL A 231 1.35 -6.35 -26.97
N LEU A 232 2.19 -7.29 -27.39
CA LEU A 232 1.91 -8.22 -28.49
C LEU A 232 1.54 -9.62 -28.02
N SER A 233 0.76 -10.32 -28.85
CA SER A 233 0.65 -11.78 -28.75
C SER A 233 1.96 -12.47 -29.16
N LEU A 234 2.20 -13.69 -28.68
CA LEU A 234 3.41 -14.45 -29.06
C LEU A 234 3.49 -14.71 -30.57
N PHE A 235 2.35 -14.90 -31.23
CA PHE A 235 2.30 -15.10 -32.68
C PHE A 235 2.74 -13.85 -33.45
N GLU A 236 2.27 -12.66 -33.04
CA GLU A 236 2.74 -11.40 -33.65
C GLU A 236 4.22 -11.17 -33.39
N ALA A 237 4.69 -11.45 -32.17
CA ALA A 237 6.09 -11.30 -31.83
C ALA A 237 6.98 -12.25 -32.66
N GLU A 238 6.54 -13.50 -32.87
CA GLU A 238 7.22 -14.46 -33.75
C GLU A 238 7.27 -13.97 -35.21
N ALA A 239 6.14 -13.50 -35.75
CA ALA A 239 6.06 -12.99 -37.11
C ALA A 239 6.96 -11.76 -37.31
N ILE A 240 6.92 -10.80 -36.39
CA ILE A 240 7.78 -9.60 -36.42
C ILE A 240 9.26 -9.98 -36.33
N ARG A 241 9.61 -10.93 -35.44
CA ARG A 241 10.98 -11.42 -35.36
C ARG A 241 11.44 -12.07 -36.67
N GLY A 242 10.56 -12.84 -37.30
CA GLY A 242 10.79 -13.38 -38.64
C GLY A 242 11.07 -12.28 -39.67
N VAL A 243 10.31 -11.19 -39.65
CA VAL A 243 10.54 -10.02 -40.52
C VAL A 243 11.90 -9.38 -40.25
N ILE A 244 12.26 -9.15 -38.98
CA ILE A 244 13.57 -8.59 -38.60
C ILE A 244 14.70 -9.43 -39.20
N HIS A 245 14.63 -10.75 -39.04
CA HIS A 245 15.63 -11.68 -39.59
C HIS A 245 15.64 -11.70 -41.13
N MET A 246 14.47 -11.69 -41.79
CA MET A 246 14.38 -11.63 -43.27
C MET A 246 14.93 -10.33 -43.86
N ARG A 247 14.84 -9.23 -43.09
CA ARG A 247 15.27 -7.88 -43.46
C ARG A 247 16.66 -7.53 -42.91
N GLN A 248 17.43 -8.50 -42.44
CA GLN A 248 18.76 -8.24 -41.87
C GLN A 248 19.62 -7.40 -42.84
N SER A 249 20.17 -6.29 -42.35
CA SER A 249 20.95 -5.30 -43.12
C SER A 249 20.20 -4.61 -44.27
N LYS A 250 18.86 -4.67 -44.29
CA LYS A 250 17.98 -3.94 -45.20
C LYS A 250 17.00 -3.07 -44.39
N PRO A 251 16.42 -2.03 -45.00
CA PRO A 251 15.31 -1.30 -44.39
C PRO A 251 14.15 -2.23 -44.04
N LEU A 252 13.46 -1.93 -42.93
CA LEU A 252 12.33 -2.71 -42.44
C LEU A 252 11.21 -2.83 -43.48
N LEU A 253 10.95 -1.73 -44.19
CA LEU A 253 9.89 -1.59 -45.19
C LEU A 253 10.47 -1.43 -46.59
N ASP A 254 9.71 -1.83 -47.60
CA ASP A 254 10.09 -1.64 -49.01
C ASP A 254 9.96 -0.17 -49.43
N PRO A 255 10.74 0.27 -50.45
CA PRO A 255 10.58 1.60 -51.03
C PRO A 255 9.16 1.82 -51.57
N VAL A 256 8.59 2.98 -51.28
CA VAL A 256 7.27 3.44 -51.74
C VAL A 256 7.47 4.56 -52.76
N LEU A 257 6.67 4.54 -53.83
CA LEU A 257 6.64 5.61 -54.82
C LEU A 257 5.77 6.77 -54.33
N SER A 258 6.34 7.97 -54.30
CA SER A 258 5.62 9.20 -54.00
C SER A 258 4.63 9.55 -55.12
N THR A 259 3.68 10.45 -54.82
CA THR A 259 2.75 10.99 -55.82
C THR A 259 3.45 11.74 -56.96
N ARG A 260 4.71 12.12 -56.78
CA ARG A 260 5.58 12.75 -57.79
C ARG A 260 6.46 11.74 -58.55
N GLY A 261 6.32 10.44 -58.28
CA GLY A 261 7.10 9.37 -58.91
C GLY A 261 8.51 9.16 -58.33
N GLU A 262 8.82 9.80 -57.20
CA GLU A 262 10.10 9.64 -56.50
C GLU A 262 10.03 8.42 -55.57
N SER A 263 11.06 7.57 -55.57
CA SER A 263 11.15 6.44 -54.64
C SER A 263 11.69 6.91 -53.30
N PHE A 264 10.94 6.67 -52.22
CA PHE A 264 11.37 6.93 -50.85
C PHE A 264 11.21 5.67 -49.99
N VAL A 265 12.13 5.43 -49.05
CA VAL A 265 12.07 4.27 -48.16
C VAL A 265 11.54 4.72 -46.80
N PRO A 266 10.38 4.23 -46.34
CA PRO A 266 9.89 4.52 -45.00
C PRO A 266 10.91 4.12 -43.94
N ARG A 267 11.24 5.05 -43.05
CA ARG A 267 12.27 4.90 -42.01
C ARG A 267 11.66 4.41 -40.70
N ALA A 268 10.76 3.44 -40.80
CA ALA A 268 10.16 2.82 -39.62
C ALA A 268 11.17 1.86 -38.98
N SER A 269 11.30 1.90 -37.67
CA SER A 269 12.09 0.93 -36.91
C SER A 269 11.36 0.37 -35.72
N ILE A 270 11.77 -0.85 -35.37
CA ILE A 270 11.14 -1.63 -34.33
C ILE A 270 12.18 -2.41 -33.51
N SER A 271 11.84 -2.67 -32.26
CA SER A 271 12.50 -3.67 -31.43
C SER A 271 11.49 -4.55 -30.72
N LEU A 272 11.83 -5.82 -30.57
CA LEU A 272 11.13 -6.75 -29.70
C LEU A 272 11.87 -6.88 -28.39
N ARG A 273 11.12 -6.81 -27.30
CA ARG A 273 11.65 -6.85 -25.94
C ARG A 273 10.72 -7.64 -25.03
N THR A 274 11.28 -8.24 -23.98
CA THR A 274 10.49 -8.60 -22.80
C THR A 274 10.41 -7.39 -21.88
N PRO A 275 9.59 -7.42 -20.81
CA PRO A 275 9.58 -6.34 -19.82
C PRO A 275 10.92 -6.08 -19.12
N THR A 276 11.92 -6.94 -19.30
CA THR A 276 13.22 -6.85 -18.62
C THR A 276 14.43 -7.03 -19.54
N SER A 277 14.24 -7.33 -20.82
CA SER A 277 15.34 -7.75 -21.71
C SER A 277 15.07 -7.40 -23.16
N PHE A 278 16.11 -6.95 -23.87
CA PHE A 278 16.08 -6.80 -25.31
C PHE A 278 16.09 -8.18 -25.99
N LEU A 279 15.26 -8.37 -27.02
CA LEU A 279 15.23 -9.62 -27.79
C LEU A 279 15.84 -9.45 -29.19
N ASP A 280 15.40 -8.43 -29.92
CA ASP A 280 15.80 -8.19 -31.31
C ASP A 280 15.44 -6.77 -31.78
N GLY A 281 16.00 -6.32 -32.90
CA GLY A 281 15.76 -4.99 -33.48
C GLY A 281 15.99 -4.93 -34.99
N SER A 282 15.20 -4.09 -35.68
CA SER A 282 15.39 -3.83 -37.11
C SER A 282 16.69 -3.08 -37.37
N SER A 283 17.19 -3.13 -38.61
CA SER A 283 18.32 -2.30 -39.04
C SER A 283 17.99 -0.82 -38.83
N GLY A 284 18.92 -0.06 -38.24
CA GLY A 284 18.73 1.37 -37.93
C GLY A 284 18.07 1.66 -36.58
N TYR A 285 17.55 0.65 -35.86
CA TYR A 285 16.90 0.86 -34.57
C TYR A 285 17.84 1.52 -33.55
N VAL A 286 17.36 2.63 -32.96
CA VAL A 286 18.01 3.33 -31.86
C VAL A 286 17.21 3.08 -30.57
N PRO A 287 17.85 2.68 -29.46
CA PRO A 287 17.18 2.52 -28.16
C PRO A 287 16.52 3.82 -27.67
N ALA A 288 15.46 3.67 -26.87
CA ALA A 288 14.82 4.81 -26.23
C ALA A 288 15.65 5.33 -25.04
N TYR A 289 15.41 6.59 -24.66
CA TYR A 289 15.96 7.12 -23.41
C TYR A 289 15.46 6.33 -22.20
N LEU A 290 16.33 6.19 -21.19
CA LEU A 290 16.11 5.33 -20.03
C LEU A 290 14.77 5.58 -19.34
N TYR A 291 14.37 6.84 -19.19
CA TYR A 291 13.11 7.22 -18.55
C TYR A 291 11.88 6.67 -19.30
N GLN A 292 11.78 6.93 -20.61
CA GLN A 292 10.63 6.50 -21.43
C GLN A 292 10.56 4.97 -21.50
N GLN A 293 11.70 4.31 -21.68
CA GLN A 293 11.79 2.85 -21.73
C GLN A 293 11.37 2.22 -20.39
N THR A 294 11.96 2.69 -19.28
CA THR A 294 11.64 2.19 -17.93
C THR A 294 10.17 2.37 -17.63
N THR A 295 9.60 3.53 -17.95
CA THR A 295 8.18 3.84 -17.73
C THR A 295 7.28 2.86 -18.49
N ALA A 296 7.58 2.60 -19.77
CA ALA A 296 6.81 1.66 -20.59
C ALA A 296 6.88 0.22 -20.04
N GLU A 297 8.08 -0.23 -19.68
CA GLU A 297 8.30 -1.55 -19.07
C GLU A 297 7.51 -1.70 -17.76
N GLN A 298 7.59 -0.71 -16.86
CA GLN A 298 6.92 -0.81 -15.56
C GLN A 298 5.40 -0.79 -15.69
N CYS A 299 4.84 0.00 -16.62
CA CYS A 299 3.41 -0.04 -16.92
C CYS A 299 2.98 -1.42 -17.43
N CYS A 300 3.78 -2.04 -18.31
CA CYS A 300 3.51 -3.40 -18.80
C CYS A 300 3.58 -4.45 -17.68
N ARG A 301 4.56 -4.35 -16.77
CA ARG A 301 4.68 -5.22 -15.58
C ARG A 301 3.51 -5.05 -14.62
N PHE A 302 3.01 -3.82 -14.45
CA PHE A 302 1.83 -3.51 -13.64
C PHE A 302 0.57 -4.16 -14.20
N VAL A 303 0.32 -4.03 -15.51
CA VAL A 303 -0.81 -4.67 -16.21
C VAL A 303 -0.66 -6.20 -16.24
N ASP A 304 0.56 -6.70 -16.21
CA ASP A 304 0.84 -8.12 -16.02
C ASP A 304 0.55 -8.60 -14.60
N SER A 305 0.32 -7.70 -13.63
CA SER A 305 0.11 -7.99 -12.20
C SER A 305 1.36 -8.42 -11.45
N GLN A 306 2.53 -7.88 -11.80
CA GLN A 306 3.75 -8.03 -11.00
C GLN A 306 3.68 -7.13 -9.77
N VAL A 307 4.31 -7.57 -8.67
CA VAL A 307 4.24 -6.89 -7.35
C VAL A 307 5.61 -6.45 -6.81
N GLU A 308 6.70 -6.95 -7.39
CA GLU A 308 8.06 -6.63 -6.97
C GLU A 308 8.70 -5.61 -7.91
N TYR A 309 9.11 -4.47 -7.36
CA TYR A 309 9.75 -3.38 -8.09
C TYR A 309 10.92 -2.84 -7.27
N THR A 310 11.99 -2.44 -7.95
CA THR A 310 13.00 -1.58 -7.32
C THR A 310 12.43 -0.18 -7.10
N GLU A 311 13.08 0.64 -6.28
CA GLU A 311 12.61 2.01 -6.00
C GLU A 311 12.52 2.86 -7.28
N LYS A 312 13.57 2.86 -8.12
CA LYS A 312 13.58 3.55 -9.42
C LYS A 312 12.40 3.11 -10.31
N GLN A 313 12.12 1.81 -10.35
CA GLN A 313 11.01 1.26 -11.13
C GLN A 313 9.64 1.68 -10.57
N MET A 314 9.47 1.67 -9.25
CA MET A 314 8.24 2.09 -8.58
C MET A 314 7.94 3.56 -8.87
N ASN A 315 8.95 4.42 -8.84
CA ASN A 315 8.78 5.86 -9.05
C ASN A 315 8.47 6.18 -10.52
N ALA A 316 9.07 5.47 -11.48
CA ALA A 316 8.67 5.55 -12.89
C ALA A 316 7.19 5.15 -13.09
N LEU A 317 6.75 4.08 -12.42
CA LEU A 317 5.35 3.63 -12.46
C LEU A 317 4.40 4.64 -11.80
N LEU A 318 4.80 5.23 -10.67
CA LEU A 318 4.03 6.26 -9.98
C LEU A 318 3.80 7.46 -10.90
N ARG A 319 4.86 8.02 -11.50
CA ARG A 319 4.74 9.15 -12.44
C ARG A 319 3.82 8.85 -13.62
N ALA A 320 3.86 7.62 -14.14
CA ALA A 320 3.00 7.19 -15.23
C ALA A 320 1.51 7.12 -14.85
N LEU A 321 1.21 6.82 -13.58
CA LEU A 321 -0.15 6.55 -13.10
C LEU A 321 -0.70 7.63 -12.17
N GLN A 322 0.08 8.67 -11.86
CA GLN A 322 -0.28 9.65 -10.81
C GLN A 322 -1.54 10.46 -11.09
N SER A 323 -1.96 10.54 -12.36
CA SER A 323 -3.24 11.17 -12.76
C SER A 323 -4.48 10.36 -12.36
N ASN A 324 -4.30 9.13 -11.84
CA ASN A 324 -5.38 8.28 -11.34
C ASN A 324 -5.40 8.29 -9.82
N GLU A 325 -6.57 8.24 -9.21
CA GLU A 325 -6.69 8.12 -7.74
C GLU A 325 -6.11 6.79 -7.21
N CYS A 326 -5.50 6.81 -6.02
CA CYS A 326 -4.92 5.65 -5.36
C CYS A 326 -5.89 4.45 -5.28
N GLU A 327 -7.13 4.69 -4.90
CA GLU A 327 -8.17 3.67 -4.83
C GLU A 327 -8.54 3.10 -6.21
N GLN A 328 -8.51 3.93 -7.25
CA GLN A 328 -8.75 3.48 -8.62
C GLN A 328 -7.62 2.57 -9.11
N ARG A 329 -6.35 2.94 -8.84
CA ARG A 329 -5.17 2.11 -9.14
C ARG A 329 -5.27 0.75 -8.45
N LYS A 330 -5.60 0.74 -7.15
CA LYS A 330 -5.75 -0.47 -6.32
C LYS A 330 -6.87 -1.36 -6.83
N ALA A 331 -8.01 -0.78 -7.15
CA ALA A 331 -9.17 -1.50 -7.65
C ALA A 331 -8.90 -2.10 -9.04
N PHE A 332 -8.31 -1.33 -9.97
CA PHE A 332 -7.88 -1.82 -11.28
C PHE A 332 -6.91 -3.00 -11.14
N PHE A 333 -5.86 -2.87 -10.33
CA PHE A 333 -4.87 -3.92 -10.14
C PHE A 333 -5.48 -5.20 -9.56
N LYS A 334 -6.35 -5.08 -8.56
CA LYS A 334 -7.09 -6.22 -7.99
C LYS A 334 -7.95 -6.91 -9.04
N ASP A 335 -8.66 -6.15 -9.86
CA ASP A 335 -9.54 -6.69 -10.90
C ASP A 335 -8.73 -7.46 -11.97
N VAL A 336 -7.62 -6.88 -12.46
CA VAL A 336 -6.70 -7.53 -13.40
C VAL A 336 -6.04 -8.77 -12.79
N LYS A 337 -5.48 -8.68 -11.57
CA LYS A 337 -4.83 -9.80 -10.87
C LYS A 337 -5.80 -10.95 -10.63
N SER A 338 -7.08 -10.67 -10.34
CA SER A 338 -8.13 -11.70 -10.18
C SER A 338 -8.36 -12.54 -11.45
N CYS A 339 -7.92 -12.06 -12.61
CA CYS A 339 -8.05 -12.74 -13.89
C CYS A 339 -6.79 -13.54 -14.27
N ARG A 340 -5.76 -13.59 -13.41
CA ARG A 340 -4.50 -14.33 -13.61
C ARG A 340 -4.34 -15.47 -12.59
N ARG A 341 -3.44 -16.42 -12.86
CA ARG A 341 -2.98 -17.41 -11.86
C ARG A 341 -1.69 -16.87 -11.25
N ARG A 342 -1.79 -16.17 -10.13
CA ARG A 342 -0.64 -15.64 -9.37
C ARG A 342 -0.89 -15.84 -7.89
N ARG A 343 0.19 -16.07 -7.13
CA ARG A 343 0.16 -16.21 -5.66
C ARG A 343 -0.52 -14.99 -5.04
N ARG A 344 -1.36 -15.24 -4.04
CA ARG A 344 -2.01 -14.17 -3.27
C ARG A 344 -1.07 -13.69 -2.18
N VAL A 345 -0.31 -12.64 -2.50
CA VAL A 345 0.46 -11.88 -1.52
C VAL A 345 -0.35 -10.64 -1.12
N PRO A 346 -0.50 -10.36 0.20
CA PRO A 346 -1.05 -9.10 0.69
C PRO A 346 -0.29 -7.90 0.10
N LEU A 347 -0.99 -6.88 -0.41
CA LEU A 347 -0.34 -5.80 -1.17
C LEU A 347 0.50 -4.88 -0.29
N ASP A 348 0.10 -4.72 0.96
CA ASP A 348 0.81 -4.06 2.05
C ASP A 348 2.19 -4.66 2.34
N GLN A 349 2.37 -5.95 2.05
CA GLN A 349 3.66 -6.65 2.20
C GLN A 349 4.53 -6.61 0.95
N THR A 350 4.09 -5.91 -0.11
CA THR A 350 4.83 -5.83 -1.38
C THR A 350 5.32 -4.42 -1.63
N THR A 351 6.42 -4.28 -2.39
CA THR A 351 6.94 -2.98 -2.83
C THR A 351 5.90 -2.17 -3.63
N LEU A 352 4.99 -2.84 -4.34
CA LEU A 352 3.87 -2.22 -5.04
C LEU A 352 2.81 -1.58 -4.13
N GLY A 353 2.72 -1.96 -2.85
CA GLY A 353 1.75 -1.41 -1.91
C GLY A 353 1.75 0.12 -1.86
N ARG A 354 2.94 0.72 -1.93
CA ARG A 354 3.16 2.17 -1.95
C ARG A 354 2.45 2.89 -3.09
N LEU A 355 2.33 2.26 -4.27
CA LEU A 355 1.63 2.86 -5.43
C LEU A 355 0.16 3.21 -5.12
N PHE A 356 -0.42 2.49 -4.15
CA PHE A 356 -1.82 2.62 -3.75
C PHE A 356 -2.03 3.51 -2.52
N THR A 357 -0.96 4.04 -1.93
CA THR A 357 -1.02 4.97 -0.79
C THR A 357 -0.38 6.31 -1.12
N THR A 358 0.64 6.33 -1.98
CA THR A 358 1.31 7.54 -2.46
C THR A 358 0.53 8.20 -3.61
N PRO A 359 0.00 9.43 -3.41
CA PRO A 359 -0.81 10.10 -4.42
C PRO A 359 -0.03 10.48 -5.68
N ASP A 360 1.13 11.11 -5.53
CA ASP A 360 1.89 11.66 -6.65
C ASP A 360 3.38 11.79 -6.29
N GLU A 361 4.19 12.16 -7.27
CA GLU A 361 5.63 12.36 -7.05
C GLU A 361 5.95 13.54 -6.14
N TYR A 362 5.09 14.56 -6.04
CA TYR A 362 5.30 15.73 -5.17
C TYR A 362 5.19 15.35 -3.69
N HIS A 363 4.34 14.36 -3.37
CA HIS A 363 4.29 13.76 -2.04
C HIS A 363 5.61 13.06 -1.69
N LEU A 364 6.21 12.31 -2.62
CA LEU A 364 7.52 11.68 -2.40
C LEU A 364 8.65 12.72 -2.33
N LEU A 365 8.62 13.73 -3.19
CA LEU A 365 9.60 14.81 -3.20
C LEU A 365 9.59 15.55 -1.87
N GLN A 366 8.42 15.84 -1.30
CA GLN A 366 8.31 16.46 0.01
C GLN A 366 8.99 15.64 1.10
N PHE A 367 8.73 14.33 1.15
CA PHE A 367 9.40 13.44 2.11
C PHE A 367 10.92 13.45 1.93
N ARG A 368 11.39 13.29 0.70
CA ARG A 368 12.83 13.26 0.39
C ARG A 368 13.52 14.59 0.66
N ALA A 369 12.82 15.71 0.43
CA ALA A 369 13.31 17.04 0.73
C ALA A 369 13.51 17.23 2.25
N VAL A 370 12.55 16.76 3.06
CA VAL A 370 12.69 16.74 4.53
C VAL A 370 13.87 15.88 4.96
N VAL A 371 14.01 14.67 4.41
CA VAL A 371 15.15 13.79 4.71
C VAL A 371 16.49 14.45 4.33
N SER A 372 16.58 15.05 3.14
CA SER A 372 17.78 15.77 2.68
C SER A 372 18.13 16.94 3.62
N ARG A 373 17.13 17.72 4.03
CA ARG A 373 17.31 18.81 5.00
C ARG A 373 17.80 18.30 6.35
N ILE A 374 17.26 17.20 6.85
CA ILE A 374 17.71 16.58 8.11
C ILE A 374 19.16 16.12 7.99
N ARG A 375 19.53 15.43 6.91
CA ARG A 375 20.92 15.03 6.63
C ARG A 375 21.86 16.24 6.58
N HIS A 376 21.43 17.33 5.94
CA HIS A 376 22.19 18.58 5.95
C HIS A 376 22.38 19.14 7.37
N LEU A 377 21.32 19.21 8.18
CA LEU A 377 21.39 19.76 9.54
C LEU A 377 22.29 18.91 10.46
N ILE A 378 22.22 17.58 10.36
CA ILE A 378 23.11 16.64 11.06
C ILE A 378 24.58 16.97 10.73
N ARG A 379 24.90 17.09 9.43
CA ARG A 379 26.25 17.45 8.96
C ARG A 379 26.69 18.83 9.42
N SER A 380 25.80 19.82 9.37
CA SER A 380 26.09 21.19 9.79
C SER A 380 26.49 21.29 11.28
N LYS A 381 26.02 20.35 12.10
CA LYS A 381 26.39 20.21 13.51
C LYS A 381 27.61 19.30 13.74
N GLY A 382 28.21 18.74 12.69
CA GLY A 382 29.36 17.85 12.78
C GLY A 382 29.03 16.51 13.45
N LEU A 383 27.78 16.04 13.32
CA LEU A 383 27.33 14.78 13.90
C LEU A 383 27.34 13.67 12.85
N LEU A 384 27.68 12.46 13.28
CA LEU A 384 27.42 11.26 12.51
C LEU A 384 25.96 10.82 12.69
N THR A 385 25.41 10.06 11.74
CA THR A 385 24.04 9.53 11.82
C THR A 385 23.82 8.73 13.11
N MET A 386 24.82 7.94 13.53
CA MET A 386 24.74 7.13 14.75
C MET A 386 24.77 7.99 16.03
N ASP A 387 25.62 9.02 16.07
CA ASP A 387 25.69 9.96 17.20
C ASP A 387 24.38 10.73 17.33
N THR A 388 23.78 11.10 16.19
CA THR A 388 22.47 11.77 16.16
C THR A 388 21.38 10.89 16.75
N PHE A 389 21.36 9.60 16.40
CA PHE A 389 20.39 8.66 16.98
C PHE A 389 20.55 8.57 18.50
N GLN A 390 21.79 8.44 19.00
CA GLN A 390 22.06 8.37 20.45
C GLN A 390 21.67 9.65 21.19
N LEU A 391 21.82 10.82 20.56
CA LEU A 391 21.37 12.09 21.10
C LEU A 391 19.84 12.19 21.18
N PHE A 392 19.14 11.62 20.20
CA PHE A 392 17.68 11.67 20.12
C PHE A 392 17.02 10.66 21.08
N ASP A 393 17.64 9.49 21.30
CA ASP A 393 17.17 8.45 22.21
C ASP A 393 17.40 8.85 23.68
N SER A 394 16.58 9.80 24.13
CA SER A 394 16.63 10.37 25.48
C SER A 394 16.46 9.31 26.58
N LYS A 395 15.80 8.19 26.27
CA LYS A 395 15.49 7.08 27.20
C LYS A 395 16.51 5.94 27.13
N ARG A 396 17.43 5.95 26.16
CA ARG A 396 18.45 4.91 25.91
C ARG A 396 17.83 3.52 25.77
N ASN A 397 16.70 3.42 25.10
CA ASN A 397 15.95 2.18 24.91
C ASN A 397 16.26 1.50 23.55
N GLY A 398 17.05 2.14 22.68
CA GLY A 398 17.46 1.63 21.38
C GLY A 398 16.49 1.91 20.23
N PHE A 399 15.45 2.72 20.43
CA PHE A 399 14.48 3.12 19.43
C PHE A 399 13.98 4.56 19.66
N LEU A 400 13.53 5.24 18.60
CA LEU A 400 12.96 6.58 18.73
C LEU A 400 11.44 6.52 18.65
N THR A 401 10.78 7.10 19.63
CA THR A 401 9.35 7.40 19.56
C THR A 401 9.07 8.67 18.73
N TYR A 402 7.82 8.88 18.34
CA TYR A 402 7.41 10.11 17.64
C TYR A 402 7.83 11.40 18.41
N ALA A 403 7.70 11.39 19.74
CA ALA A 403 8.01 12.53 20.59
C ALA A 403 9.52 12.81 20.70
N GLU A 404 10.33 11.74 20.74
CA GLU A 404 11.80 11.83 20.76
C GLU A 404 12.34 12.32 19.42
N LEU A 405 11.81 11.79 18.30
CA LEU A 405 12.16 12.31 16.98
C LEU A 405 11.77 13.79 16.87
N TYR A 406 10.57 14.18 17.33
CA TYR A 406 10.14 15.56 17.25
C TYR A 406 11.03 16.51 18.07
N GLY A 407 11.40 16.11 19.29
CA GLY A 407 12.36 16.86 20.12
C GLY A 407 13.73 16.96 19.45
N GLY A 408 14.22 15.86 18.88
CA GLY A 408 15.49 15.79 18.15
C GLY A 408 15.54 16.69 16.92
N LEU A 409 14.50 16.67 16.08
CA LEU A 409 14.41 17.52 14.90
C LEU A 409 14.29 19.01 15.25
N THR A 410 13.54 19.33 16.31
CA THR A 410 13.48 20.68 16.87
C THR A 410 14.88 21.16 17.29
N TRP A 411 15.66 20.31 17.97
CA TRP A 411 17.03 20.61 18.39
C TRP A 411 18.01 20.76 17.21
N LEU A 412 17.78 20.02 16.11
CA LEU A 412 18.51 20.22 14.85
C LEU A 412 18.19 21.57 14.19
N GLY A 413 17.12 22.25 14.61
CA GLY A 413 16.66 23.51 14.02
C GLY A 413 15.61 23.32 12.92
N LEU A 414 14.97 22.15 12.86
CA LEU A 414 13.87 21.86 11.94
C LEU A 414 12.54 21.81 12.70
N GLU A 415 11.76 22.89 12.59
CA GLU A 415 10.40 22.93 13.09
C GLU A 415 9.44 22.25 12.11
N MET A 416 8.64 21.32 12.62
CA MET A 416 7.65 20.57 11.84
C MET A 416 6.33 20.56 12.59
N THR A 417 5.23 20.54 11.83
CA THR A 417 3.91 20.33 12.43
C THR A 417 3.73 18.89 12.91
N PRO A 418 2.86 18.62 13.89
CA PRO A 418 2.44 17.27 14.28
C PRO A 418 2.15 16.34 13.10
N ALA A 419 1.39 16.83 12.12
CA ALA A 419 1.07 16.15 10.85
C ALA A 419 2.31 15.69 10.09
N GLN A 420 3.26 16.60 9.90
CA GLN A 420 4.48 16.29 9.15
C GLN A 420 5.39 15.31 9.89
N ILE A 421 5.45 15.37 11.22
CA ILE A 421 6.21 14.38 12.01
C ILE A 421 5.56 13.00 11.89
N PHE A 422 4.24 12.93 11.99
CA PHE A 422 3.51 11.68 11.85
C PHE A 422 3.74 11.04 10.47
N ASP A 423 3.62 11.83 9.41
CA ASP A 423 3.83 11.38 8.03
C ASP A 423 5.30 10.97 7.78
N LEU A 424 6.26 11.66 8.40
CA LEU A 424 7.68 11.32 8.34
C LEU A 424 7.96 9.98 9.01
N VAL A 425 7.47 9.77 10.23
CA VAL A 425 7.69 8.52 10.98
C VAL A 425 7.10 7.33 10.23
N ARG A 426 5.87 7.45 9.69
CA ARG A 426 5.23 6.38 8.91
C ARG A 426 6.00 5.96 7.66
N GLN A 427 6.82 6.84 7.10
CA GLN A 427 7.62 6.53 5.92
C GLN A 427 9.00 5.97 6.26
N ILE A 428 9.49 6.21 7.48
CA ILE A 428 10.77 5.70 7.99
C ILE A 428 10.58 4.36 8.70
N ASP A 429 9.46 4.18 9.40
CA ASP A 429 9.12 2.97 10.14
C ASP A 429 8.86 1.80 9.17
N ILE A 430 9.91 1.01 8.95
CA ILE A 430 9.89 -0.15 8.04
C ILE A 430 8.95 -1.24 8.56
N GLU A 431 8.89 -1.42 9.88
CA GLU A 431 8.15 -2.52 10.53
C GLU A 431 6.68 -2.14 10.82
N ASN A 432 6.32 -0.87 10.66
CA ASN A 432 5.02 -0.28 10.97
C ASN A 432 4.57 -0.56 12.41
N ASP A 433 5.52 -0.63 13.34
CA ASP A 433 5.28 -0.89 14.75
C ASP A 433 5.18 0.39 15.60
N GLY A 434 5.35 1.55 14.97
CA GLY A 434 5.24 2.87 15.58
C GLY A 434 6.53 3.38 16.22
N VAL A 435 7.65 2.66 16.06
CA VAL A 435 8.96 3.10 16.56
C VAL A 435 10.01 3.12 15.45
N ILE A 436 11.01 3.98 15.59
CA ILE A 436 12.12 4.04 14.63
C ILE A 436 13.33 3.34 15.25
N THR A 437 13.64 2.15 14.73
CA THR A 437 14.85 1.41 15.09
C THR A 437 16.11 2.08 14.53
N VAL A 438 17.28 1.69 15.04
CA VAL A 438 18.58 2.16 14.54
C VAL A 438 18.72 1.86 13.04
N GLU A 439 18.29 0.68 12.59
CA GLU A 439 18.33 0.27 11.19
C GLU A 439 17.44 1.14 10.32
N SER A 440 16.22 1.44 10.79
CA SER A 440 15.27 2.32 10.08
C SER A 440 15.79 3.76 10.00
N PHE A 441 16.33 4.28 11.10
CA PHE A 441 16.94 5.61 11.15
C PHE A 441 18.17 5.70 10.22
N LYS A 442 19.03 4.67 10.22
CA LYS A 442 20.18 4.59 9.33
C LYS A 442 19.72 4.53 7.87
N GLY A 443 18.74 3.69 7.55
CA GLY A 443 18.19 3.60 6.19
C GLY A 443 17.66 4.95 5.68
N ALA A 444 17.07 5.76 6.56
CA ALA A 444 16.56 7.08 6.20
C ALA A 444 17.64 8.16 6.14
N PHE A 445 18.57 8.22 7.10
CA PHE A 445 19.45 9.39 7.30
C PHE A 445 20.95 9.13 7.06
N TYR A 446 21.33 7.91 6.71
CA TYR A 446 22.70 7.65 6.26
C TYR A 446 22.92 8.21 4.86
N ASP A 447 24.08 8.82 4.64
CA ASP A 447 24.49 9.39 3.35
C ASP A 447 25.75 8.65 2.88
N GLU A 448 25.59 7.76 1.89
CA GLU A 448 26.68 6.96 1.32
C GLU A 448 27.75 7.81 0.60
N GLY A 449 27.42 9.05 0.22
CA GLY A 449 28.33 9.96 -0.48
C GLY A 449 29.30 10.73 0.41
N LEU A 450 29.31 10.49 1.72
CA LEU A 450 30.23 11.14 2.66
C LEU A 450 31.67 10.63 2.48
N GLN A 451 32.56 11.48 1.95
CA GLN A 451 34.00 11.24 2.02
C GLN A 451 34.50 11.59 3.43
N GLU A 452 35.45 10.82 3.99
CA GLU A 452 36.00 11.05 5.34
C GLU A 452 36.54 12.49 5.52
N ASP A 453 36.96 13.14 4.43
CA ASP A 453 37.47 14.52 4.41
C ASP A 453 36.38 15.60 4.61
N ASP A 454 35.10 15.30 4.38
CA ASP A 454 33.98 16.22 4.62
C ASP A 454 33.68 16.39 6.14
N LEU A 455 34.22 15.51 6.99
CA LEU A 455 34.12 15.55 8.46
C LEU A 455 35.22 16.40 9.10
N SER A 456 35.64 17.49 8.46
CA SER A 456 36.82 18.29 8.80
C SER A 456 36.84 18.97 10.19
N LYS A 457 35.91 18.65 11.11
CA LYS A 457 36.00 19.05 12.52
C LYS A 457 35.56 17.88 13.42
N PRO A 458 36.38 17.45 14.40
CA PRO A 458 35.93 16.50 15.41
C PRO A 458 34.69 17.08 16.11
N SER A 459 33.72 16.22 16.39
CA SER A 459 32.48 16.55 17.10
C SER A 459 32.83 17.29 18.41
N VAL A 460 32.65 18.61 18.42
CA VAL A 460 32.88 19.47 19.61
C VAL A 460 31.78 19.25 20.65
N ILE A 461 30.75 18.47 20.30
CA ILE A 461 29.58 18.21 21.13
C ILE A 461 29.88 17.00 22.03
N ASP A 462 29.98 17.23 23.33
CA ASP A 462 29.95 16.15 24.33
C ASP A 462 28.56 15.52 24.33
N LEU A 463 28.46 14.34 23.71
CA LEU A 463 27.21 13.58 23.55
C LEU A 463 26.58 13.22 24.90
N ASN A 464 27.34 13.20 26.01
CA ASN A 464 26.81 12.90 27.34
C ASN A 464 26.30 14.15 28.08
N ALA A 465 26.66 15.36 27.63
CA ALA A 465 26.25 16.61 28.26
C ALA A 465 24.97 17.19 27.65
N VAL A 466 24.63 16.82 26.41
CA VAL A 466 23.44 17.29 25.71
C VAL A 466 22.27 16.35 26.00
N LYS A 467 21.25 16.86 26.70
CA LYS A 467 19.99 16.15 26.91
C LYS A 467 18.89 16.82 26.08
N ILE A 468 18.38 16.09 25.10
CA ILE A 468 17.24 16.54 24.27
C ILE A 468 15.96 16.07 24.96
N GLU A 469 15.03 17.00 25.20
CA GLU A 469 13.72 16.68 25.77
C GLU A 469 12.77 16.19 24.67
N GLU A 470 12.00 15.15 24.97
CA GLU A 470 10.92 14.70 24.10
C GLU A 470 9.84 15.80 23.98
N ARG A 471 9.32 15.99 22.75
CA ARG A 471 8.28 16.98 22.50
C ARG A 471 6.95 16.29 22.28
N LYS A 472 5.95 16.62 23.11
CA LYS A 472 4.60 16.07 22.94
C LYS A 472 4.00 16.50 21.61
N ILE A 473 3.35 15.55 20.94
CA ILE A 473 2.62 15.79 19.70
C ILE A 473 1.13 15.82 20.03
N GLU A 474 0.54 17.01 19.95
CA GLU A 474 -0.89 17.19 20.17
C GLU A 474 -1.69 16.47 19.06
N GLY A 475 -2.72 15.72 19.45
CA GLY A 475 -3.55 14.97 18.51
C GLY A 475 -2.89 13.71 17.92
N LEU A 476 -1.71 13.30 18.41
CA LEU A 476 -1.02 12.10 17.92
C LEU A 476 -1.87 10.83 18.02
N GLU A 477 -2.63 10.67 19.10
CA GLU A 477 -3.55 9.53 19.28
C GLU A 477 -4.62 9.51 18.18
N ASP A 478 -5.21 10.67 17.86
CA ASP A 478 -6.19 10.82 16.78
C ASP A 478 -5.55 10.59 15.41
N MET A 479 -4.28 10.96 15.24
CA MET A 479 -3.55 10.77 13.99
C MET A 479 -3.11 9.33 13.76
N ILE A 480 -2.62 8.64 14.80
CA ILE A 480 -2.36 7.19 14.77
C ILE A 480 -3.67 6.44 14.49
N ALA A 481 -4.76 6.87 15.12
CA ALA A 481 -6.09 6.34 14.85
C ALA A 481 -6.49 6.56 13.37
N ARG A 482 -6.23 7.73 12.79
CA ARG A 482 -6.50 8.07 11.37
C ARG A 482 -5.59 7.36 10.35
N GLY A 483 -4.32 7.15 10.69
CA GLY A 483 -3.28 6.69 9.76
C GLY A 483 -3.12 5.17 9.70
N SER A 484 -3.43 4.44 10.78
CA SER A 484 -3.79 3.04 10.62
C SER A 484 -5.06 2.97 9.76
N ASP A 485 -5.26 1.94 8.94
CA ASP A 485 -6.50 1.71 8.16
C ASP A 485 -7.77 1.51 9.06
N ALA A 486 -7.81 2.12 10.24
CA ALA A 486 -9.02 2.40 11.00
C ALA A 486 -9.55 3.77 10.55
N ALA A 487 -10.49 3.74 9.60
CA ALA A 487 -11.33 4.89 9.31
C ALA A 487 -11.75 5.60 10.62
N GLU A 488 -11.49 6.90 10.72
CA GLU A 488 -12.17 7.76 11.69
C GLU A 488 -13.67 7.45 11.62
N PRO A 489 -14.38 7.32 12.76
CA PRO A 489 -15.83 7.30 12.71
C PRO A 489 -16.27 8.63 12.11
N THR A 490 -16.68 8.58 10.84
CA THR A 490 -17.07 9.72 9.98
C THR A 490 -18.30 10.45 10.52
N MET A 491 -18.76 10.09 11.72
CA MET A 491 -20.07 10.35 12.26
C MET A 491 -20.09 10.14 13.78
N THR A 492 -20.62 11.11 14.52
CA THR A 492 -20.88 10.99 15.97
C THR A 492 -21.88 9.88 16.25
N ARG A 493 -21.96 9.36 17.49
CA ARG A 493 -22.92 8.30 17.84
C ARG A 493 -24.39 8.71 17.63
N LYS A 494 -24.70 10.01 17.73
CA LYS A 494 -26.04 10.55 17.49
C LYS A 494 -26.38 10.53 16.00
N GLU A 495 -25.49 11.05 15.16
CA GLU A 495 -25.64 10.98 13.69
C GLU A 495 -25.62 9.51 13.21
N ALA A 496 -24.75 8.70 13.83
CA ALA A 496 -24.83 7.26 14.13
C ALA A 496 -26.22 6.65 13.96
N LEU A 497 -26.98 7.00 14.99
CA LEU A 497 -28.31 6.56 15.27
C LEU A 497 -29.30 7.11 14.25
N ASP A 498 -29.25 8.41 13.96
CA ASP A 498 -30.15 9.07 13.01
C ASP A 498 -30.07 8.41 11.61
N ARG A 499 -28.85 8.13 11.12
CA ARG A 499 -28.63 7.45 9.84
C ARG A 499 -29.09 6.00 9.87
N ALA A 500 -28.92 5.30 10.98
CA ALA A 500 -29.40 3.93 11.17
C ALA A 500 -30.94 3.85 11.23
N LEU A 501 -31.59 4.87 11.77
CA LEU A 501 -33.05 4.93 11.97
C LEU A 501 -33.82 5.41 10.73
N ALA A 502 -33.19 6.14 9.81
CA ALA A 502 -33.86 6.85 8.72
C ALA A 502 -34.67 6.00 7.72
N VAL A 503 -34.52 4.66 7.66
CA VAL A 503 -35.10 3.83 6.57
C VAL A 503 -35.85 2.57 7.02
N GLY A 504 -36.08 2.32 8.31
CA GLY A 504 -36.96 1.21 8.73
C GLY A 504 -36.40 -0.20 8.48
N ASN A 505 -35.09 -0.35 8.24
CA ASN A 505 -34.45 -1.66 8.04
C ASN A 505 -34.47 -2.50 9.33
N SER A 506 -34.44 -3.82 9.17
CA SER A 506 -34.19 -4.77 10.27
C SER A 506 -32.79 -5.34 10.22
N TYR A 507 -32.10 -5.41 11.35
CA TYR A 507 -30.74 -5.94 11.48
C TYR A 507 -30.73 -7.21 12.32
N LYS A 508 -30.04 -8.24 11.85
CA LYS A 508 -29.92 -9.52 12.53
C LYS A 508 -28.54 -9.70 13.13
N PHE A 509 -28.49 -9.86 14.44
CA PHE A 509 -27.31 -10.18 15.24
C PHE A 509 -27.33 -11.68 15.53
N LYS A 510 -26.24 -12.38 15.23
CA LYS A 510 -26.17 -13.83 15.43
C LYS A 510 -24.74 -14.28 15.74
N MET A 511 -24.60 -15.15 16.72
CA MET A 511 -23.34 -15.82 16.99
C MET A 511 -22.98 -16.84 15.90
N GLN A 512 -21.72 -16.83 15.45
CA GLN A 512 -21.18 -17.69 14.39
C GLN A 512 -19.82 -18.28 14.81
N SER A 513 -19.48 -19.46 14.29
CA SER A 513 -18.14 -20.04 14.49
C SER A 513 -17.09 -19.28 13.67
N GLN A 514 -15.99 -18.90 14.32
CA GLN A 514 -14.86 -18.20 13.73
C GLN A 514 -13.74 -19.17 13.38
N LYS A 515 -13.26 -19.13 12.14
CA LYS A 515 -12.24 -20.10 11.67
C LYS A 515 -10.87 -19.47 11.47
N ALA A 516 -10.82 -18.19 11.12
CA ALA A 516 -9.61 -17.47 10.77
C ALA A 516 -9.12 -16.64 11.96
N PHE A 517 -7.82 -16.69 12.22
CA PHE A 517 -7.20 -16.07 13.39
C PHE A 517 -5.81 -15.59 13.03
N GLN A 518 -5.42 -14.45 13.56
CA GLN A 518 -4.06 -13.92 13.51
C GLN A 518 -3.37 -14.20 14.84
N MET A 519 -2.18 -14.82 14.81
CA MET A 519 -1.40 -15.06 16.03
C MET A 519 -0.78 -13.73 16.46
N VAL A 520 -1.00 -13.35 17.71
CA VAL A 520 -0.34 -12.17 18.30
C VAL A 520 0.90 -12.59 19.08
N TRP A 521 0.79 -13.64 19.88
CA TRP A 521 1.87 -14.05 20.77
C TRP A 521 1.84 -15.56 21.03
N ASN A 522 2.99 -16.15 21.36
CA ASN A 522 3.08 -17.52 21.85
C ASN A 522 4.18 -17.64 22.92
N SER A 523 4.14 -18.72 23.70
CA SER A 523 5.11 -18.95 24.78
C SER A 523 6.46 -19.51 24.31
N GLN A 524 6.74 -19.60 23.00
CA GLN A 524 8.02 -20.09 22.50
C GLN A 524 9.16 -19.15 22.91
N GLY A 525 10.23 -19.71 23.48
CA GLY A 525 11.35 -18.93 23.98
C GLY A 525 11.08 -18.25 25.33
N THR A 526 9.93 -18.49 25.96
CA THR A 526 9.73 -18.19 27.38
C THR A 526 10.21 -19.37 28.23
N MET A 527 10.69 -19.13 29.45
CA MET A 527 11.09 -20.19 30.40
C MET A 527 9.87 -20.87 31.08
N THR A 528 8.73 -20.91 30.39
CA THR A 528 7.46 -21.39 30.95
C THR A 528 7.29 -22.88 30.68
N ARG A 529 6.66 -23.61 31.61
CA ARG A 529 6.54 -25.08 31.51
C ARG A 529 5.43 -25.55 30.56
N SER A 530 4.54 -24.65 30.15
CA SER A 530 3.35 -24.96 29.36
C SER A 530 3.31 -24.13 28.07
N ARG A 531 2.83 -24.76 26.99
CA ARG A 531 2.69 -24.11 25.68
C ARG A 531 1.36 -23.35 25.62
N VAL A 532 1.40 -22.14 25.08
CA VAL A 532 0.19 -21.35 24.80
C VAL A 532 0.43 -20.44 23.59
N SER A 533 -0.63 -20.16 22.84
CA SER A 533 -0.67 -19.12 21.82
C SER A 533 -1.94 -18.27 21.94
N LEU A 534 -1.80 -16.98 21.63
CA LEU A 534 -2.82 -15.95 21.75
C LEU A 534 -3.15 -15.39 20.37
N TRP A 535 -4.44 -15.21 20.12
CA TRP A 535 -4.98 -14.94 18.78
C TRP A 535 -6.06 -13.87 18.80
N ILE A 536 -6.10 -13.06 17.75
CA ILE A 536 -7.21 -12.14 17.45
C ILE A 536 -7.97 -12.72 16.24
N PRO A 537 -9.32 -12.67 16.24
CA PRO A 537 -10.09 -13.16 15.11
C PRO A 537 -9.85 -12.31 13.86
N ASP A 538 -9.60 -12.95 12.73
CA ASP A 538 -9.56 -12.26 11.44
C ASP A 538 -11.00 -11.98 10.96
N ILE A 539 -11.35 -10.70 10.92
CA ILE A 539 -12.71 -10.22 10.65
C ILE A 539 -12.95 -9.83 9.18
N GLU A 540 -12.00 -10.08 8.28
CA GLU A 540 -12.19 -9.78 6.85
C GLU A 540 -13.40 -10.53 6.29
N SER A 541 -14.34 -9.76 5.73
CA SER A 541 -15.53 -10.32 5.10
C SER A 541 -15.19 -10.85 3.71
N GLY A 542 -15.41 -12.15 3.49
CA GLY A 542 -15.25 -12.75 2.18
C GLY A 542 -16.08 -12.03 1.10
N ILE A 543 -15.53 -11.96 -0.11
CA ILE A 543 -15.97 -11.17 -1.29
C ILE A 543 -17.48 -11.28 -1.64
N PHE A 544 -18.18 -12.30 -1.13
CA PHE A 544 -19.53 -12.72 -1.51
C PHE A 544 -20.64 -12.40 -0.49
N ARG A 545 -20.35 -11.79 0.66
CA ARG A 545 -21.38 -11.44 1.67
C ARG A 545 -21.18 -10.03 2.22
N ARG A 546 -21.58 -9.04 1.42
CA ARG A 546 -21.35 -7.60 1.64
C ARG A 546 -22.41 -6.90 2.49
N ASN A 547 -23.49 -7.60 2.82
CA ASN A 547 -24.52 -7.13 3.74
C ASN A 547 -24.32 -7.64 5.17
N ARG A 548 -23.13 -8.18 5.50
CA ARG A 548 -22.81 -8.69 6.84
C ARG A 548 -21.43 -8.27 7.28
N VAL A 549 -21.27 -8.10 8.58
CA VAL A 549 -20.00 -7.76 9.22
C VAL A 549 -19.79 -8.61 10.46
N ARG A 550 -18.55 -9.00 10.73
CA ARG A 550 -18.14 -9.70 11.95
C ARG A 550 -17.41 -8.73 12.85
N VAL A 551 -17.61 -8.89 14.15
CA VAL A 551 -17.11 -7.95 15.15
C VAL A 551 -16.15 -8.64 16.10
N CYS A 552 -14.96 -8.06 16.28
CA CYS A 552 -14.01 -8.50 17.29
C CYS A 552 -14.52 -8.13 18.70
N LEU A 553 -14.70 -9.14 19.55
CA LEU A 553 -15.13 -9.00 20.94
C LEU A 553 -13.99 -9.22 21.95
N GLY A 554 -12.81 -9.59 21.47
CA GLY A 554 -11.60 -9.84 22.26
C GLY A 554 -10.75 -10.99 21.73
N ALA A 555 -9.70 -11.30 22.48
CA ALA A 555 -8.72 -12.33 22.16
C ALA A 555 -9.15 -13.75 22.54
N TYR A 556 -8.50 -14.73 21.89
CA TYR A 556 -8.66 -16.16 22.08
C TYR A 556 -7.30 -16.80 22.40
N ALA A 557 -7.30 -17.98 23.00
CA ALA A 557 -6.08 -18.73 23.27
C ALA A 557 -6.21 -20.21 22.94
N SER A 558 -5.08 -20.86 22.70
CA SER A 558 -4.92 -22.30 22.57
C SER A 558 -3.73 -22.75 23.41
N GLY A 559 -3.82 -23.92 24.06
CA GLY A 559 -2.74 -24.57 24.82
C GLY A 559 -1.69 -25.26 23.94
N ASP A 560 -1.62 -24.90 22.67
CA ASP A 560 -0.59 -25.26 21.70
C ASP A 560 -0.34 -24.05 20.79
N PHE A 561 0.40 -24.21 19.69
CA PHE A 561 0.70 -23.12 18.75
C PHE A 561 -0.22 -23.10 17.52
N ASN A 562 -1.30 -23.88 17.52
CA ASN A 562 -2.30 -23.85 16.47
C ASN A 562 -3.41 -22.84 16.80
N PRO A 563 -4.09 -22.27 15.77
CA PRO A 563 -5.23 -21.40 16.02
C PRO A 563 -6.37 -22.14 16.72
N PRO A 564 -7.26 -21.44 17.44
CA PRO A 564 -8.38 -22.06 18.17
C PRO A 564 -9.27 -22.97 17.33
N SER A 565 -9.39 -22.69 16.03
CA SER A 565 -10.18 -23.50 15.09
C SER A 565 -9.54 -24.83 14.70
N LYS A 566 -8.22 -25.00 14.94
CA LYS A 566 -7.44 -26.21 14.62
C LYS A 566 -6.85 -26.90 15.85
N SER A 567 -6.80 -26.23 17.00
CA SER A 567 -6.29 -26.80 18.25
C SER A 567 -7.31 -27.70 18.93
N LYS A 568 -6.86 -28.87 19.42
CA LYS A 568 -7.67 -29.73 20.33
C LYS A 568 -7.98 -29.01 21.65
N SER A 569 -7.15 -28.06 22.04
CA SER A 569 -7.30 -27.24 23.24
C SER A 569 -7.98 -25.90 22.98
N GLY A 570 -8.31 -25.56 21.72
CA GLY A 570 -8.85 -24.26 21.31
C GLY A 570 -10.26 -23.96 21.82
N GLY A 571 -11.06 -25.00 22.08
CA GLY A 571 -12.42 -24.89 22.63
C GLY A 571 -13.37 -24.05 21.78
N ALA A 572 -14.33 -23.39 22.42
CA ALA A 572 -15.27 -22.52 21.72
C ALA A 572 -14.55 -21.35 21.04
N HIS A 573 -15.01 -20.98 19.85
CA HIS A 573 -14.42 -19.90 19.04
C HIS A 573 -15.53 -19.18 18.30
N VAL A 574 -16.27 -18.36 19.03
CA VAL A 574 -17.54 -17.79 18.54
C VAL A 574 -17.40 -16.28 18.39
N ILE A 575 -17.89 -15.76 17.26
CA ILE A 575 -17.88 -14.34 16.92
C ILE A 575 -19.31 -13.84 16.66
N LEU A 576 -19.55 -12.54 16.90
CA LEU A 576 -20.81 -11.89 16.58
C LEU A 576 -20.84 -11.45 15.11
N GLU A 577 -21.83 -11.93 14.35
CA GLU A 577 -22.10 -11.51 12.97
C GLU A 577 -23.39 -10.67 12.94
N ILE A 578 -23.31 -9.50 12.31
CA ILE A 578 -24.45 -8.61 12.06
C ILE A 578 -24.79 -8.70 10.57
N THR A 579 -26.08 -8.83 10.26
CA THR A 579 -26.62 -8.86 8.90
C THR A 579 -27.65 -7.77 8.72
N ASP A 580 -27.49 -6.93 7.70
CA ASP A 580 -28.53 -6.02 7.24
C ASP A 580 -29.56 -6.80 6.41
N LEU A 581 -30.78 -6.99 6.94
CA LEU A 581 -31.84 -7.73 6.27
C LEU A 581 -32.60 -6.87 5.23
N GLY A 582 -32.47 -5.55 5.31
CA GLY A 582 -33.06 -4.62 4.32
C GLY A 582 -32.22 -4.49 3.05
N ASN A 583 -31.03 -5.11 3.01
CA ASN A 583 -30.15 -5.13 1.85
C ASN A 583 -30.01 -6.55 1.27
N LEU A 584 -29.95 -6.63 -0.06
CA LEU A 584 -29.64 -7.88 -0.76
C LEU A 584 -28.23 -8.36 -0.35
N SER A 585 -28.04 -9.69 -0.24
CA SER A 585 -26.79 -10.29 0.27
C SER A 585 -25.50 -9.89 -0.46
N ILE A 586 -25.64 -9.34 -1.66
CA ILE A 586 -24.56 -8.99 -2.60
C ILE A 586 -24.30 -7.47 -2.62
N SER A 587 -25.24 -6.67 -2.10
CA SER A 587 -25.12 -5.22 -2.01
C SER A 587 -24.23 -4.81 -0.84
N ASN A 588 -23.42 -3.76 -1.00
CA ASN A 588 -22.73 -3.11 0.12
C ASN A 588 -23.79 -2.41 0.98
N SER A 589 -23.82 -2.69 2.28
CA SER A 589 -24.61 -1.86 3.19
C SER A 589 -23.77 -0.69 3.67
N GLU A 590 -24.03 0.49 3.10
CA GLU A 590 -23.45 1.77 3.55
C GLU A 590 -23.89 2.14 4.99
N LYS A 591 -24.79 1.34 5.59
CA LYS A 591 -25.41 1.58 6.90
C LYS A 591 -24.92 0.63 7.99
N LEU A 592 -24.15 -0.41 7.63
CA LEU A 592 -23.60 -1.34 8.63
C LEU A 592 -22.63 -0.64 9.58
N GLU A 593 -21.80 0.27 9.09
CA GLU A 593 -20.91 1.05 9.96
C GLU A 593 -21.69 1.98 10.91
N ALA A 594 -22.82 2.54 10.44
CA ALA A 594 -23.67 3.37 11.28
C ALA A 594 -24.29 2.58 12.44
N ILE A 595 -24.83 1.37 12.17
CA ILE A 595 -25.42 0.52 13.21
C ILE A 595 -24.36 -0.03 14.18
N LEU A 596 -23.17 -0.38 13.69
CA LEU A 596 -22.05 -0.79 14.53
C LEU A 596 -21.68 0.35 15.49
N THR A 597 -21.54 1.56 14.99
CA THR A 597 -21.16 2.72 15.79
C THR A 597 -22.24 3.09 16.82
N ALA A 598 -23.52 2.93 16.47
CA ALA A 598 -24.63 3.25 17.36
C ALA A 598 -24.83 2.24 18.52
N ILE A 599 -24.78 0.93 18.20
CA ILE A 599 -25.18 -0.16 19.11
C ILE A 599 -24.00 -0.99 19.63
N LEU A 600 -22.85 -0.96 18.94
CA LEU A 600 -21.65 -1.69 19.33
C LEU A 600 -20.46 -0.72 19.38
N PRO A 601 -20.46 0.32 20.22
CA PRO A 601 -19.39 1.31 20.21
C PRO A 601 -18.03 0.67 20.56
N PRO A 602 -16.91 1.27 20.09
CA PRO A 602 -15.59 0.88 20.60
C PRO A 602 -15.47 1.18 22.11
N PRO A 603 -14.54 0.53 22.83
CA PRO A 603 -14.16 0.95 24.17
C PRO A 603 -13.70 2.42 24.19
N SER A 604 -13.87 3.11 25.32
CA SER A 604 -13.41 4.50 25.45
C SER A 604 -11.88 4.60 25.53
N ARG A 605 -11.24 3.57 26.11
CA ARG A 605 -9.78 3.42 26.23
C ARG A 605 -9.45 2.00 26.69
N PHE A 606 -8.16 1.68 26.73
CA PHE A 606 -7.64 0.46 27.35
C PHE A 606 -6.88 0.76 28.64
N ARG A 607 -6.87 -0.21 29.56
CA ARG A 607 -6.04 -0.21 30.78
C ARG A 607 -5.19 -1.48 30.78
N GLN A 608 -3.89 -1.35 30.93
CA GLN A 608 -3.01 -2.52 31.02
C GLN A 608 -3.37 -3.37 32.24
N LEU A 609 -3.53 -4.67 32.03
CA LEU A 609 -3.82 -5.68 33.06
C LEU A 609 -2.56 -6.45 33.48
N TYR A 610 -1.78 -6.87 32.49
CA TYR A 610 -0.66 -7.77 32.68
C TYR A 610 0.39 -7.53 31.60
N SER A 611 1.65 -7.82 31.90
CA SER A 611 2.73 -7.80 30.93
C SER A 611 3.82 -8.82 31.27
N LEU A 612 4.35 -9.46 30.24
CA LEU A 612 5.50 -10.35 30.31
C LEU A 612 6.59 -9.82 29.37
N THR A 613 7.65 -9.25 29.94
CA THR A 613 8.69 -8.52 29.18
C THR A 613 10.03 -9.25 29.07
N GLY A 614 10.18 -10.42 29.70
CA GLY A 614 11.44 -11.18 29.76
C GLY A 614 11.73 -12.11 28.57
N SER A 615 10.97 -12.03 27.48
CA SER A 615 11.11 -12.89 26.28
C SER A 615 11.41 -12.07 25.03
N LYS A 616 11.98 -12.71 23.99
CA LYS A 616 12.25 -12.07 22.68
C LYS A 616 11.03 -11.35 22.09
N LYS A 617 9.81 -11.82 22.39
CA LYS A 617 8.55 -11.13 22.11
C LYS A 617 7.83 -10.86 23.43
N PRO A 618 7.71 -9.60 23.87
CA PRO A 618 6.96 -9.29 25.07
C PRO A 618 5.45 -9.45 24.81
N LEU A 619 4.68 -9.65 25.88
CA LEU A 619 3.23 -9.74 25.86
C LEU A 619 2.65 -8.65 26.75
N TYR A 620 1.67 -7.91 26.25
CA TYR A 620 0.88 -6.94 27.02
C TYR A 620 -0.60 -7.29 26.88
N ALA A 621 -1.32 -7.31 28.00
CA ALA A 621 -2.75 -7.61 28.06
C ALA A 621 -3.53 -6.37 28.50
N TRP A 622 -4.65 -6.09 27.83
CA TRP A 622 -5.37 -4.82 27.92
C TRP A 622 -6.84 -5.03 28.24
N GLN A 623 -7.29 -4.43 29.34
CA GLN A 623 -8.69 -4.34 29.71
C GLN A 623 -9.35 -3.18 28.96
N PRO A 624 -10.34 -3.44 28.10
CA PRO A 624 -11.19 -2.38 27.56
C PRO A 624 -12.03 -1.73 28.65
N VAL A 625 -12.12 -0.40 28.62
CA VAL A 625 -13.04 0.41 29.41
C VAL A 625 -14.25 0.73 28.54
N ALA A 626 -15.36 0.04 28.78
CA ALA A 626 -16.58 0.22 27.99
C ALA A 626 -17.25 1.58 28.29
N PRO A 627 -17.91 2.22 27.30
CA PRO A 627 -18.74 3.40 27.53
C PRO A 627 -19.94 3.09 28.46
N ASN A 628 -20.55 4.13 29.03
CA ASN A 628 -21.73 3.99 29.89
C ASN A 628 -22.87 3.25 29.16
N GLY A 629 -23.45 2.24 29.83
CA GLY A 629 -24.51 1.38 29.26
C GLY A 629 -23.99 0.20 28.41
N PHE A 630 -22.67 0.06 28.26
CA PHE A 630 -22.03 -1.02 27.51
C PHE A 630 -21.11 -1.85 28.40
N VAL A 631 -20.80 -3.06 27.94
CA VAL A 631 -19.83 -3.95 28.57
C VAL A 631 -18.91 -4.58 27.52
N ALA A 632 -17.67 -4.82 27.89
CA ALA A 632 -16.72 -5.55 27.07
C ALA A 632 -16.64 -7.02 27.49
N LEU A 633 -16.77 -7.92 26.51
CA LEU A 633 -16.84 -9.37 26.77
C LEU A 633 -15.46 -10.03 26.82
N GLY A 634 -14.45 -9.43 26.22
CA GLY A 634 -13.08 -9.94 26.09
C GLY A 634 -12.02 -8.92 26.51
N ILE A 635 -10.76 -9.36 26.52
CA ILE A 635 -9.59 -8.48 26.60
C ILE A 635 -8.89 -8.44 25.24
N MET A 636 -7.96 -7.50 25.07
CA MET A 636 -7.05 -7.47 23.92
C MET A 636 -5.61 -7.75 24.36
N VAL A 637 -4.77 -8.18 23.43
CA VAL A 637 -3.35 -8.46 23.67
C VAL A 637 -2.50 -7.86 22.55
N THR A 638 -1.31 -7.38 22.90
CA THR A 638 -0.32 -6.80 21.96
C THR A 638 1.08 -7.28 22.32
N THR A 639 2.02 -7.08 21.40
CA THR A 639 3.46 -7.30 21.63
C THR A 639 4.25 -6.02 21.84
N THR A 640 3.57 -4.87 21.90
CA THR A 640 4.15 -3.55 22.16
C THR A 640 3.56 -3.01 23.47
N HIS A 641 4.30 -2.09 24.12
CA HIS A 641 3.85 -1.46 25.37
C HIS A 641 2.61 -0.57 25.16
N ASP A 642 2.26 -0.23 23.92
CA ASP A 642 1.12 0.61 23.62
C ASP A 642 -0.20 -0.18 23.59
N PRO A 643 -1.30 0.43 24.06
CA PRO A 643 -2.62 -0.18 23.95
C PRO A 643 -3.04 -0.32 22.48
N PRO A 644 -3.84 -1.34 22.14
CA PRO A 644 -4.40 -1.44 20.81
C PRO A 644 -5.39 -0.27 20.56
N PRO A 645 -5.62 0.12 19.29
CA PRO A 645 -6.59 1.16 18.96
C PRO A 645 -7.99 0.80 19.49
N PRO A 646 -8.80 1.76 20.00
CA PRO A 646 -10.18 1.50 20.42
C PRO A 646 -11.05 0.81 19.36
N SER A 647 -10.81 1.07 18.08
CA SER A 647 -11.52 0.45 16.95
C SER A 647 -11.23 -1.06 16.79
N SER A 648 -10.15 -1.58 17.39
CA SER A 648 -9.73 -2.99 17.27
C SER A 648 -10.70 -3.99 17.90
N MET A 649 -11.62 -3.52 18.75
CA MET A 649 -12.70 -4.32 19.30
C MET A 649 -13.94 -3.45 19.53
N ARG A 650 -15.09 -4.09 19.79
CA ARG A 650 -16.34 -3.39 20.08
C ARG A 650 -16.97 -3.90 21.38
N CYS A 651 -17.65 -3.02 22.08
CA CYS A 651 -18.45 -3.34 23.27
C CYS A 651 -19.88 -3.72 22.87
N VAL A 652 -20.58 -4.42 23.75
CA VAL A 652 -22.00 -4.79 23.57
C VAL A 652 -22.87 -4.06 24.59
N PRO A 653 -24.16 -3.79 24.29
CA PRO A 653 -25.09 -3.26 25.29
C PRO A 653 -25.10 -4.12 26.54
N ALA A 654 -25.01 -3.50 27.72
CA ALA A 654 -24.97 -4.23 29.00
C ALA A 654 -26.23 -5.10 29.18
N VAL A 655 -27.37 -4.66 28.65
CA VAL A 655 -28.64 -5.39 28.65
C VAL A 655 -28.63 -6.70 27.83
N TRP A 656 -27.65 -6.90 26.93
CA TRP A 656 -27.50 -8.15 26.19
C TRP A 656 -26.65 -9.17 26.93
N ALA A 657 -25.85 -8.70 27.89
CA ALA A 657 -24.90 -9.53 28.60
C ALA A 657 -25.56 -10.26 29.79
N THR A 658 -25.12 -11.48 30.03
CA THR A 658 -25.50 -12.31 31.18
C THR A 658 -24.25 -12.76 31.91
N PRO A 659 -24.30 -13.05 33.22
CA PRO A 659 -23.19 -13.69 33.92
C PRO A 659 -22.77 -14.97 33.18
N ALA A 660 -21.48 -15.13 32.95
CA ALA A 660 -20.92 -16.33 32.34
C ALA A 660 -21.02 -17.50 33.33
N ASP A 661 -21.20 -18.69 32.79
CA ASP A 661 -21.20 -19.94 33.56
C ASP A 661 -19.78 -20.28 34.03
N PRO A 662 -19.49 -20.22 35.35
CA PRO A 662 -18.14 -20.47 35.87
C PRO A 662 -17.64 -21.89 35.56
N GLU A 663 -18.53 -22.88 35.44
CA GLU A 663 -18.13 -24.27 35.12
C GLU A 663 -17.49 -24.40 33.73
N LYS A 664 -17.62 -23.38 32.87
CA LYS A 664 -17.00 -23.34 31.54
C LYS A 664 -15.64 -22.65 31.52
N ASN A 665 -15.20 -22.10 32.65
CA ASN A 665 -13.89 -21.49 32.74
C ASN A 665 -12.81 -22.57 32.74
N VAL A 666 -11.84 -22.43 31.84
CA VAL A 666 -10.73 -23.37 31.70
C VAL A 666 -9.43 -22.59 31.77
N LYS A 667 -8.58 -22.92 32.75
CA LYS A 667 -7.21 -22.41 32.80
C LYS A 667 -6.41 -23.04 31.68
N ILE A 668 -5.94 -22.21 30.75
CA ILE A 668 -5.16 -22.66 29.58
C ILE A 668 -3.67 -22.63 29.88
N TRP A 669 -3.23 -21.66 30.68
CA TRP A 669 -1.82 -21.43 30.95
C TRP A 669 -1.64 -20.70 32.28
N ASP A 670 -0.51 -20.95 32.93
CA ASP A 670 0.01 -20.15 34.03
C ASP A 670 1.53 -19.99 33.88
N ASP A 671 2.09 -19.01 34.57
CA ASP A 671 3.49 -18.63 34.46
C ASP A 671 4.44 -19.48 35.31
N SER A 672 4.00 -20.69 35.70
CA SER A 672 4.77 -21.66 36.48
C SER A 672 6.14 -21.93 35.83
N GLY A 673 7.20 -21.55 36.54
CA GLY A 673 8.59 -21.72 36.09
C GLY A 673 9.34 -20.41 35.78
N THR A 674 8.65 -19.27 35.79
CA THR A 674 9.28 -17.94 35.64
C THR A 674 9.45 -17.25 37.00
N GLY A 675 10.54 -16.50 37.20
CA GLY A 675 10.80 -15.74 38.45
C GLY A 675 10.05 -14.40 38.54
N GLY A 676 8.96 -14.22 37.77
CA GLY A 676 8.24 -12.96 37.58
C GLY A 676 6.94 -12.85 38.39
N ARG A 677 6.11 -11.84 38.08
CA ARG A 677 4.77 -11.69 38.67
C ARG A 677 3.85 -12.80 38.15
N SER A 678 3.30 -13.58 39.10
CA SER A 678 2.39 -14.68 38.79
C SER A 678 1.24 -14.23 37.88
N GLY A 679 0.93 -15.01 36.84
CA GLY A 679 -0.16 -14.73 35.93
C GLY A 679 -0.73 -15.98 35.27
N ALA A 680 -2.04 -15.97 35.02
CA ALA A 680 -2.75 -17.07 34.39
C ALA A 680 -3.66 -16.59 33.26
N ILE A 681 -3.70 -17.40 32.19
CA ILE A 681 -4.61 -17.22 31.05
C ILE A 681 -5.77 -18.19 31.23
N TRP A 682 -6.97 -17.63 31.34
CA TRP A 682 -8.22 -18.37 31.42
C TRP A 682 -9.02 -18.15 30.15
N ARG A 683 -9.62 -19.22 29.62
CA ARG A 683 -10.72 -19.11 28.66
C ARG A 683 -12.02 -19.17 29.44
N CYS A 684 -12.90 -18.21 29.20
CA CYS A 684 -14.09 -18.05 30.02
C CYS A 684 -15.39 -18.10 29.20
N GLY A 685 -16.43 -18.65 29.83
CA GLY A 685 -17.76 -18.73 29.24
C GLY A 685 -17.86 -19.55 27.96
N SER A 686 -18.89 -19.25 27.18
CA SER A 686 -19.31 -20.01 26.00
C SER A 686 -18.79 -19.49 24.66
N LEU A 687 -18.24 -18.27 24.62
CA LEU A 687 -17.68 -17.68 23.38
C LEU A 687 -16.25 -18.12 23.11
N GLY A 688 -15.53 -18.50 24.19
CA GLY A 688 -14.12 -18.84 24.16
C GLY A 688 -13.17 -17.65 24.20
N LEU A 689 -13.66 -16.48 24.62
CA LEU A 689 -12.83 -15.31 24.89
C LEU A 689 -11.97 -15.55 26.13
N ILE A 690 -10.82 -14.90 26.20
CA ILE A 690 -9.88 -15.06 27.31
C ILE A 690 -9.96 -13.95 28.36
N ARG A 691 -9.40 -14.25 29.53
CA ARG A 691 -9.01 -13.33 30.59
C ARG A 691 -7.57 -13.61 30.99
N ILE A 692 -6.86 -12.56 31.37
CA ILE A 692 -5.51 -12.66 31.92
C ILE A 692 -5.53 -11.95 33.26
N LEU A 693 -5.12 -12.67 34.31
CA LEU A 693 -5.11 -12.19 35.68
C LEU A 693 -3.70 -12.24 36.24
N VAL A 694 -3.43 -11.35 37.20
CA VAL A 694 -2.28 -11.50 38.10
C VAL A 694 -2.68 -12.54 39.16
N GLY A 695 -1.87 -13.58 39.30
CA GLY A 695 -2.17 -14.77 40.12
C GLY A 695 -2.80 -15.92 39.32
N THR A 696 -3.17 -16.99 40.02
CA THR A 696 -3.73 -18.22 39.44
C THR A 696 -5.21 -18.43 39.72
N ASP A 697 -5.86 -17.49 40.40
CA ASP A 697 -7.27 -17.59 40.76
C ASP A 697 -8.17 -17.48 39.53
N GLU A 698 -9.36 -18.07 39.62
CA GLU A 698 -10.36 -18.03 38.56
C GLU A 698 -10.98 -16.63 38.45
N PRO A 699 -11.20 -16.09 37.23
CA PRO A 699 -11.81 -14.78 37.05
C PRO A 699 -13.25 -14.71 37.59
N ALA A 700 -13.47 -13.76 38.50
CA ALA A 700 -14.81 -13.36 38.94
C ALA A 700 -15.48 -12.43 37.91
N ASP A 701 -16.81 -12.32 37.99
CA ASP A 701 -17.63 -11.35 37.24
C ASP A 701 -17.47 -11.39 35.71
N VAL A 702 -17.17 -12.57 35.16
CA VAL A 702 -17.16 -12.76 33.71
C VAL A 702 -18.58 -12.63 33.17
N VAL A 703 -18.73 -11.81 32.14
CA VAL A 703 -19.98 -11.66 31.38
C VAL A 703 -19.87 -12.32 30.00
N ASP A 704 -21.00 -12.81 29.52
CA ASP A 704 -21.17 -13.52 28.26
C ASP A 704 -22.45 -13.05 27.54
N LEU A 705 -22.68 -13.47 26.30
CA LEU A 705 -23.99 -13.43 25.65
C LEU A 705 -24.75 -14.74 25.88
N PRO A 706 -26.09 -14.72 25.93
CA PRO A 706 -26.91 -15.92 26.08
C PRO A 706 -26.57 -17.04 25.09
N ALA A 707 -26.68 -18.30 25.54
CA ALA A 707 -26.51 -19.45 24.67
C ALA A 707 -27.48 -19.38 23.46
N ASN A 708 -26.92 -19.45 22.25
CA ASN A 708 -27.63 -19.22 20.97
C ASN A 708 -28.11 -17.78 20.72
N PHE A 709 -27.40 -16.78 21.24
CA PHE A 709 -27.73 -15.37 21.03
C PHE A 709 -28.04 -15.06 19.56
N ARG A 710 -29.29 -14.67 19.33
CA ARG A 710 -29.84 -14.23 18.06
C ARG A 710 -30.87 -13.15 18.35
N LEU A 711 -30.67 -12.00 17.74
CA LEU A 711 -31.54 -10.84 17.90
C LEU A 711 -31.83 -10.27 16.51
N GLU A 712 -33.07 -9.85 16.27
CA GLU A 712 -33.47 -9.12 15.08
C GLU A 712 -34.05 -7.78 15.55
N LEU A 713 -33.39 -6.68 15.21
CA LEU A 713 -33.75 -5.33 15.63
C LEU A 713 -34.36 -4.56 14.47
N THR A 714 -35.57 -4.05 14.64
CA THR A 714 -36.16 -3.02 13.78
C THR A 714 -35.71 -1.63 14.21
N SER A 715 -35.92 -0.61 13.37
CA SER A 715 -35.62 0.79 13.74
C SER A 715 -36.30 1.25 15.04
N SER A 716 -37.52 0.77 15.36
CA SER A 716 -38.17 1.09 16.64
C SER A 716 -37.41 0.49 17.84
N MET A 717 -37.00 -0.78 17.75
CA MET A 717 -36.26 -1.47 18.82
C MET A 717 -34.86 -0.90 19.04
N ILE A 718 -34.25 -0.31 18.00
CA ILE A 718 -32.94 0.33 18.11
C ILE A 718 -32.99 1.52 19.07
N ARG A 719 -34.09 2.29 19.11
CA ARG A 719 -34.26 3.42 20.04
C ARG A 719 -34.29 2.97 21.50
N GLU A 720 -34.99 1.89 21.79
CA GLU A 720 -35.07 1.30 23.13
C GLU A 720 -33.70 0.79 23.62
N VAL A 721 -32.91 0.18 22.74
CA VAL A 721 -31.56 -0.33 23.07
C VAL A 721 -30.56 0.80 23.35
N VAL A 722 -30.74 1.97 22.72
CA VAL A 722 -29.81 3.11 22.82
C VAL A 722 -30.19 4.10 23.93
N GLY A 723 -31.41 4.02 24.47
CA GLY A 723 -31.83 4.71 25.69
C GLY A 723 -32.35 6.14 25.51
N GLU A 724 -33.05 6.45 24.40
CA GLU A 724 -33.56 7.80 24.10
C GLU A 724 -35.09 8.03 24.27
N GLU A 725 -35.86 7.12 24.90
CA GLU A 725 -37.25 7.43 25.30
C GLU A 725 -37.53 7.14 26.79
N GLU A 726 -38.28 8.04 27.43
CA GLU A 726 -38.88 7.85 28.76
C GLU A 726 -39.73 6.56 28.81
N PRO A 727 -39.82 5.88 29.97
CA PRO A 727 -40.42 4.57 30.08
C PRO A 727 -41.94 4.61 29.85
N SER A 728 -42.41 4.33 28.63
CA SER A 728 -43.81 4.04 28.38
C SER A 728 -44.10 2.54 28.52
N SER A 729 -44.35 2.12 29.76
CA SER A 729 -44.96 0.84 30.19
C SER A 729 -44.26 -0.49 29.82
N PRO A 730 -44.24 -1.48 30.72
CA PRO A 730 -43.56 -2.75 30.48
C PRO A 730 -44.45 -3.71 29.67
N GLU A 731 -44.26 -3.80 28.37
CA GLU A 731 -44.65 -5.01 27.62
C GLU A 731 -43.43 -5.93 27.42
N PRO A 732 -43.52 -7.22 27.80
CA PRO A 732 -42.38 -8.11 27.75
C PRO A 732 -42.01 -8.47 26.30
N ILE A 733 -40.73 -8.24 25.95
CA ILE A 733 -40.06 -8.75 24.76
C ILE A 733 -40.38 -10.25 24.61
N ARG A 734 -41.23 -10.59 23.64
CA ARG A 734 -41.70 -11.97 23.42
C ARG A 734 -40.53 -12.88 23.02
N ARG A 735 -40.20 -13.84 23.90
CA ARG A 735 -39.32 -14.98 23.64
C ARG A 735 -39.88 -15.84 22.50
N ALA A 736 -39.16 -15.95 21.39
CA ALA A 736 -39.37 -17.02 20.42
C ALA A 736 -38.57 -18.27 20.87
N GLN A 737 -39.17 -19.09 21.74
CA GLN A 737 -38.70 -20.45 22.05
C GLN A 737 -39.54 -21.48 21.28
N ASN A 738 -38.84 -22.38 20.58
CA ASN A 738 -39.21 -23.75 20.18
C ASN A 738 -40.69 -24.09 19.95
N ARG A 739 -41.08 -24.28 18.68
CA ARG A 739 -42.10 -25.26 18.29
C ARG A 739 -41.47 -26.39 17.48
N ARG A 740 -41.23 -27.52 18.13
CA ARG A 740 -41.32 -28.86 17.55
C ARG A 740 -41.95 -29.78 18.58
N ARG A 741 -43.15 -30.29 18.27
CA ARG A 741 -43.53 -31.69 18.52
C ARG A 741 -44.81 -32.02 17.73
N SER A 742 -44.63 -32.99 16.83
CA SER A 742 -45.52 -34.12 16.52
C SER A 742 -47.00 -34.02 16.93
N GLU A 743 -47.88 -34.08 15.93
CA GLU A 743 -48.99 -35.04 15.84
C GLU A 743 -49.51 -35.07 14.38
N ILE A 744 -49.73 -36.31 13.90
CA ILE A 744 -50.02 -36.83 12.54
C ILE A 744 -48.82 -36.97 11.60
#